data_AF-A0A1G7P068-F1
#
_entry.id   AF-A0A1G7P068-F1
#
_cell.length_a   1.000
_cell.length_b   1.000
_cell.length_c   1.000
_cell.angle_alpha   90.00
_cell.angle_beta   90.00
_cell.angle_gamma   90.00
#
_symmetry.space_group_name_H-M   'P 1'
#
loop_
_entity.id
_entity.type
_entity.pdbx_description
1 polymer ?
#
loop_
_entity_poly.entity_id
_entity_poly.type
_entity_poly.pdbx_seq_one_letter_code
_entity_poly.pdbx_strand_id
1 'polypeptide(L)'
;MPETALQAISLAALANVNETDHTAMVGLNTHAFHTARTIGKNLSEQAGTFILAFDSGLSEHIPGRAWSAGISALAKTAAIEWPQADVRSIDIATPGLSNEEISERLFKVITAGGDITELVVDKHGRYLSFMTTAEAVTNHARPFIDGDTLIVSGGAKGIAAACLVELASRVKLNFGILGRSVFTEEPAYLAAASSEAELRKVIMNDYTRHNKKILPVELNRIVSGILGQREIKNTISQLENKGSKITYLPVDVANLEEVVSATAIIRNQYGPISGLIHAAGVLADKLIHEKTDDQFNKVFATKITGFANLLAATTNDPLTHICCFSSVAARLGNRGQVAYAMANEILNKVCHDEQRGRGEQCVVKSINWGPWDGGMVSPQLKKHFEEMGVALIPLTEGARIFADEMEDGSTASVETVVGGLLSAWNARGGAAEETAAVWIHQSNNPFLADHVIEGHVIAPLMMVTEWCLRLAKKTCPEFKNVTVTSMSVYKGIVLDNYRRTGDILTFDYTTSRQRESAVINITIKGEEKRTLYAAQINLDNELPIPLIQVSPSLEDWNWDQQDIYPSRLFHGETFKVIDQLEGFAPSACRAKLRVPKELYGNALSTMLLFDGGIQVAILAMEKQMGNSSSLPLGFRSLTMYADESTNVLICELSLISSGEKNAEWNIRFIDTDNRVIADLFGLKMFMYK
;
A
#
# COMPACT_ATOMS: atom_id res chain seq x y z
N MET A 1 17.41 -16.54 8.23
CA MET A 1 17.47 -15.32 9.07
C MET A 1 17.38 -15.74 10.54
N PRO A 2 18.02 -15.04 11.49
CA PRO A 2 17.83 -15.28 12.91
C PRO A 2 16.38 -15.02 13.31
N GLU A 3 15.80 -15.86 14.17
CA GLU A 3 14.44 -15.67 14.68
C GLU A 3 14.30 -14.34 15.43
N THR A 4 15.36 -13.88 16.10
CA THR A 4 15.41 -12.64 16.90
C THR A 4 15.54 -11.35 16.08
N ALA A 5 15.56 -11.42 14.74
CA ALA A 5 15.73 -10.23 13.90
C ALA A 5 14.49 -9.32 13.96
N LEU A 6 14.72 -8.04 14.26
CA LEU A 6 13.71 -6.96 14.15
C LEU A 6 13.84 -6.18 12.83
N GLN A 7 14.88 -6.43 12.05
CA GLN A 7 15.12 -5.81 10.76
C GLN A 7 15.48 -6.89 9.74
N ALA A 8 14.72 -6.96 8.65
CA ALA A 8 14.88 -7.96 7.62
C ALA A 8 14.62 -7.34 6.25
N ILE A 9 15.63 -7.40 5.38
CA ILE A 9 15.51 -7.06 3.95
C ILE A 9 15.76 -8.36 3.19
N SER A 10 14.73 -8.90 2.54
CA SER A 10 14.84 -10.12 1.74
C SER A 10 14.99 -9.77 0.26
N LEU A 11 16.14 -10.14 -0.30
CA LEU A 11 16.43 -10.05 -1.74
C LEU A 11 16.34 -11.42 -2.43
N ALA A 12 15.93 -12.46 -1.70
CA ALA A 12 15.96 -13.84 -2.20
C ALA A 12 15.09 -14.04 -3.46
N ALA A 13 14.00 -13.30 -3.58
CA ALA A 13 13.12 -13.33 -4.75
C ALA A 13 13.71 -12.63 -5.98
N LEU A 14 14.88 -11.96 -5.86
CA LEU A 14 15.65 -11.44 -7.00
C LEU A 14 16.73 -12.41 -7.48
N ALA A 15 17.06 -13.47 -6.73
CA ALA A 15 18.14 -14.39 -7.12
C ALA A 15 17.85 -15.21 -8.38
N ASN A 16 16.57 -15.40 -8.72
CA ASN A 16 16.10 -16.25 -9.81
C ASN A 16 15.48 -15.47 -10.98
N VAL A 17 15.80 -14.18 -11.16
CA VAL A 17 15.14 -13.35 -12.21
C VAL A 17 15.31 -13.90 -13.63
N ASN A 18 16.35 -14.67 -13.93
CA ASN A 18 16.48 -15.27 -15.26
C ASN A 18 15.55 -16.47 -15.51
N GLU A 19 14.89 -16.98 -14.48
CA GLU A 19 13.95 -18.10 -14.56
C GLU A 19 12.52 -17.58 -14.71
N THR A 20 11.78 -18.13 -15.66
CA THR A 20 10.36 -17.82 -15.91
C THR A 20 9.46 -19.04 -15.73
N ASP A 21 10.02 -20.15 -15.26
CA ASP A 21 9.25 -21.34 -14.94
C ASP A 21 8.29 -21.06 -13.79
N HIS A 22 7.03 -21.42 -14.00
CA HIS A 22 5.96 -21.17 -13.04
C HIS A 22 6.22 -21.85 -11.68
N THR A 23 6.83 -23.04 -11.63
CA THR A 23 7.10 -23.74 -10.36
C THR A 23 8.15 -22.99 -9.56
N ALA A 24 9.21 -22.51 -10.23
CA ALA A 24 10.23 -21.68 -9.61
C ALA A 24 9.64 -20.36 -9.07
N MET A 25 8.82 -19.67 -9.87
CA MET A 25 8.18 -18.41 -9.46
C MET A 25 7.21 -18.59 -8.29
N VAL A 26 6.42 -19.67 -8.27
CA VAL A 26 5.59 -20.04 -7.12
C VAL A 26 6.46 -20.33 -5.90
N GLY A 27 7.61 -20.98 -6.07
CA GLY A 27 8.58 -21.25 -5.00
C GLY A 27 9.10 -19.99 -4.30
N LEU A 28 9.23 -18.86 -5.02
CA LEU A 28 9.65 -17.59 -4.43
C LEU A 28 8.63 -17.08 -3.39
N ASN A 29 7.34 -17.28 -3.62
CA ASN A 29 6.29 -16.94 -2.65
C ASN A 29 6.43 -17.75 -1.36
N THR A 30 6.67 -19.05 -1.49
CA THR A 30 6.89 -19.94 -0.34
C THR A 30 8.11 -19.51 0.47
N HIS A 31 9.21 -19.13 -0.21
CA HIS A 31 10.40 -18.62 0.45
C HIS A 31 10.13 -17.30 1.21
N ALA A 32 9.41 -16.36 0.58
CA ALA A 32 9.02 -15.11 1.21
C ALA A 32 8.13 -15.36 2.45
N PHE A 33 7.17 -16.27 2.35
CA PHE A 33 6.32 -16.69 3.47
C PHE A 33 7.14 -17.29 4.62
N HIS A 34 8.09 -18.18 4.34
CA HIS A 34 8.96 -18.75 5.39
C HIS A 34 9.81 -17.68 6.07
N THR A 35 10.32 -16.70 5.31
CA THR A 35 11.04 -15.56 5.87
C THR A 35 10.15 -14.77 6.82
N ALA A 36 8.94 -14.40 6.39
CA ALA A 36 7.97 -13.67 7.19
C ALA A 36 7.55 -14.46 8.46
N ARG A 37 7.31 -15.77 8.34
CA ARG A 37 6.97 -16.65 9.46
C ARG A 37 8.07 -16.69 10.52
N THR A 38 9.33 -16.72 10.10
CA THR A 38 10.49 -16.83 10.99
C THR A 38 10.62 -15.63 11.93
N ILE A 39 10.38 -14.42 11.42
CA ILE A 39 10.51 -13.17 12.19
C ILE A 39 9.18 -12.66 12.75
N GLY A 40 8.06 -13.21 12.28
CA GLY A 40 6.74 -12.64 12.47
C GLY A 40 6.23 -12.63 13.91
N LYS A 41 6.78 -13.47 14.78
CA LYS A 41 6.47 -13.40 16.22
C LYS A 41 7.00 -12.10 16.83
N ASN A 42 8.26 -11.77 16.58
CA ASN A 42 8.89 -10.59 17.15
C ASN A 42 8.31 -9.30 16.55
N LEU A 43 8.10 -9.26 15.24
CA LEU A 43 7.49 -8.08 14.58
C LEU A 43 6.00 -7.88 14.96
N SER A 44 5.31 -8.91 15.47
CA SER A 44 3.96 -8.73 16.02
C SER A 44 3.92 -8.08 17.41
N GLU A 45 5.06 -8.03 18.10
CA GLU A 45 5.19 -7.55 19.47
C GLU A 45 6.03 -6.26 19.58
N GLN A 46 6.87 -5.97 18.59
CA GLN A 46 7.88 -4.92 18.63
C GLN A 46 7.97 -4.17 17.29
N ALA A 47 8.39 -2.91 17.36
CA ALA A 47 8.74 -2.14 16.17
C ALA A 47 9.93 -2.77 15.43
N GLY A 48 9.92 -2.65 14.10
CA GLY A 48 10.94 -3.24 13.25
C GLY A 48 10.75 -2.91 11.78
N THR A 49 11.49 -3.60 10.92
CA THR A 49 11.45 -3.38 9.46
C THR A 49 11.42 -4.72 8.74
N PHE A 50 10.50 -4.89 7.80
CA PHE A 50 10.44 -6.03 6.91
C PHE A 50 10.23 -5.59 5.45
N ILE A 51 11.27 -5.74 4.64
CA ILE A 51 11.25 -5.33 3.23
C ILE A 51 11.46 -6.57 2.36
N LEU A 52 10.58 -6.73 1.38
CA LEU A 52 10.64 -7.80 0.37
C LEU A 52 10.91 -7.17 -0.99
N ALA A 53 12.04 -7.49 -1.62
CA ALA A 53 12.34 -7.08 -3.00
C ALA A 53 12.20 -8.28 -3.94
N PHE A 54 11.49 -8.08 -5.06
CA PHE A 54 11.20 -9.11 -6.05
C PHE A 54 10.93 -8.45 -7.42
N ASP A 55 10.74 -9.25 -8.46
CA ASP A 55 10.38 -8.77 -9.79
C ASP A 55 9.25 -9.65 -10.33
N SER A 56 8.04 -9.10 -10.42
CA SER A 56 6.89 -9.85 -10.94
C SER A 56 6.66 -9.68 -12.44
N GLY A 57 7.50 -8.92 -13.14
CA GLY A 57 7.27 -8.56 -14.54
C GLY A 57 6.08 -7.63 -14.73
N LEU A 58 5.65 -6.92 -13.68
CA LEU A 58 4.51 -6.02 -13.75
C LEU A 58 4.82 -4.77 -14.59
N SER A 59 5.93 -4.10 -14.28
CA SER A 59 6.38 -2.85 -14.92
C SER A 59 6.96 -3.10 -16.30
N GLU A 60 7.75 -4.16 -16.44
CA GLU A 60 8.24 -4.69 -17.70
C GLU A 60 7.61 -6.06 -17.91
N HIS A 61 6.68 -6.18 -18.87
CA HIS A 61 5.97 -7.43 -19.12
C HIS A 61 6.94 -8.56 -19.49
N ILE A 62 7.09 -9.53 -18.58
CA ILE A 62 7.92 -10.72 -18.75
C ILE A 62 7.02 -11.93 -18.43
N PRO A 63 6.65 -12.70 -19.47
CA PRO A 63 5.77 -13.86 -19.29
C PRO A 63 6.25 -14.80 -18.18
N GLY A 64 5.32 -15.21 -17.32
CA GLY A 64 5.58 -16.15 -16.24
C GLY A 64 6.08 -15.54 -14.92
N ARG A 65 6.65 -14.33 -14.88
CA ARG A 65 7.08 -13.74 -13.60
C ARG A 65 5.93 -13.35 -12.68
N ALA A 66 4.74 -13.16 -13.25
CA ALA A 66 3.52 -12.85 -12.51
C ALA A 66 3.17 -13.90 -11.43
N TRP A 67 3.65 -15.14 -11.57
CA TRP A 67 3.48 -16.21 -10.58
C TRP A 67 4.19 -15.92 -9.24
N SER A 68 5.14 -14.97 -9.19
CA SER A 68 5.82 -14.53 -7.96
C SER A 68 5.07 -13.43 -7.18
N ALA A 69 3.97 -12.88 -7.74
CA ALA A 69 3.36 -11.65 -7.26
C ALA A 69 2.69 -11.72 -5.88
N GLY A 70 2.47 -12.93 -5.34
CA GLY A 70 1.91 -13.10 -4.00
C GLY A 70 2.76 -12.44 -2.91
N ILE A 71 4.05 -12.20 -3.16
CA ILE A 71 4.97 -11.49 -2.28
C ILE A 71 4.43 -10.10 -1.86
N SER A 72 3.73 -9.37 -2.74
CA SER A 72 3.17 -8.07 -2.34
C SER A 72 1.99 -8.21 -1.37
N ALA A 73 1.12 -9.21 -1.58
CA ALA A 73 0.02 -9.50 -0.66
C ALA A 73 0.47 -10.07 0.70
N LEU A 74 1.62 -10.74 0.73
CA LEU A 74 2.30 -11.08 1.98
C LEU A 74 2.65 -9.82 2.77
N ALA A 75 3.29 -8.83 2.15
CA ALA A 75 3.65 -7.57 2.80
C ALA A 75 2.41 -6.82 3.33
N LYS A 76 1.33 -6.76 2.54
CA LYS A 76 0.06 -6.13 2.94
C LYS A 76 -0.57 -6.82 4.15
N THR A 77 -0.59 -8.15 4.17
CA THR A 77 -1.09 -8.90 5.33
C THR A 77 -0.18 -8.75 6.56
N ALA A 78 1.14 -8.75 6.35
CA ALA A 78 2.12 -8.54 7.40
C ALA A 78 2.01 -7.14 8.02
N ALA A 79 1.80 -6.09 7.23
CA ALA A 79 1.56 -4.73 7.73
C ALA A 79 0.33 -4.65 8.66
N ILE A 80 -0.72 -5.43 8.39
CA ILE A 80 -1.90 -5.53 9.27
C ILE A 80 -1.57 -6.32 10.55
N GLU A 81 -0.81 -7.40 10.44
CA GLU A 81 -0.47 -8.25 11.59
C GLU A 81 0.62 -7.63 12.49
N TRP A 82 1.46 -6.75 11.93
CA TRP A 82 2.62 -6.12 12.58
C TRP A 82 2.52 -4.60 12.51
N PRO A 83 1.53 -3.99 13.20
CA PRO A 83 1.21 -2.56 13.04
C PRO A 83 2.33 -1.60 13.49
N GLN A 84 3.32 -2.09 14.25
CA GLN A 84 4.49 -1.30 14.66
C GLN A 84 5.70 -1.45 13.73
N ALA A 85 5.63 -2.36 12.75
CA ALA A 85 6.74 -2.62 11.83
C ALA A 85 6.55 -1.84 10.50
N ASP A 86 7.65 -1.28 9.99
CA ASP A 86 7.73 -0.79 8.61
C ASP A 86 7.77 -2.00 7.67
N VAL A 87 6.64 -2.33 7.06
CA VAL A 87 6.52 -3.46 6.13
C VAL A 87 6.33 -2.94 4.71
N ARG A 88 7.24 -3.33 3.81
CA ARG A 88 7.22 -2.91 2.40
C ARG A 88 7.51 -4.07 1.46
N SER A 89 6.89 -4.02 0.29
CA SER A 89 7.18 -4.84 -0.87
C SER A 89 7.61 -3.92 -2.01
N ILE A 90 8.72 -4.26 -2.66
CA ILE A 90 9.33 -3.51 -3.75
C ILE A 90 9.42 -4.44 -4.96
N ASP A 91 8.53 -4.23 -5.92
CA ASP A 91 8.56 -4.89 -7.23
C ASP A 91 9.45 -4.07 -8.18
N ILE A 92 10.67 -4.53 -8.41
CA ILE A 92 11.68 -3.79 -9.17
C ILE A 92 11.94 -4.44 -10.51
N ALA A 93 11.88 -3.65 -11.59
CA ALA A 93 12.29 -4.10 -12.91
C ALA A 93 13.77 -4.46 -12.92
N THR A 94 14.08 -5.67 -13.37
CA THR A 94 15.46 -6.18 -13.54
C THR A 94 15.95 -6.32 -14.98
N PRO A 95 15.10 -6.53 -16.02
CA PRO A 95 15.63 -6.70 -17.38
C PRO A 95 16.39 -5.48 -17.88
N GLY A 96 17.57 -5.74 -18.44
CA GLY A 96 18.40 -4.71 -19.06
C GLY A 96 19.16 -3.82 -18.06
N LEU A 97 19.11 -4.13 -16.76
CA LEU A 97 19.86 -3.41 -15.72
C LEU A 97 21.00 -4.26 -15.16
N SER A 98 22.09 -3.61 -14.74
CA SER A 98 23.17 -4.25 -13.99
C SER A 98 22.78 -4.46 -12.51
N ASN A 99 23.50 -5.34 -11.82
CA ASN A 99 23.31 -5.56 -10.38
C ASN A 99 23.58 -4.30 -9.56
N GLU A 100 24.51 -3.45 -10.02
CA GLU A 100 24.82 -2.15 -9.42
C GLU A 100 23.64 -1.18 -9.57
N GLU A 101 23.03 -1.10 -10.76
CA GLU A 101 21.86 -0.25 -10.99
C GLU A 101 20.65 -0.68 -10.16
N ILE A 102 20.39 -1.99 -10.08
CA ILE A 102 19.31 -2.57 -9.25
C ILE A 102 19.56 -2.24 -7.78
N SER A 103 20.81 -2.43 -7.32
CA SER A 103 21.22 -2.18 -5.94
C SER A 103 21.13 -0.70 -5.56
N GLU A 104 21.55 0.22 -6.44
CA GLU A 104 21.42 1.66 -6.23
C GLU A 104 19.96 2.09 -6.11
N ARG A 105 19.08 1.54 -6.96
CA ARG A 105 17.64 1.83 -6.92
C ARG A 105 16.98 1.30 -5.65
N LEU A 106 17.28 0.05 -5.26
CA LEU A 106 16.79 -0.52 -4.01
C LEU A 106 17.28 0.29 -2.81
N PHE A 107 18.56 0.66 -2.79
CA PHE A 107 19.11 1.47 -1.71
C PHE A 107 18.38 2.81 -1.59
N LYS A 108 18.16 3.52 -2.71
CA LYS A 108 17.39 4.78 -2.73
C LYS A 108 15.97 4.60 -2.17
N VAL A 109 15.25 3.58 -2.62
CA VAL A 109 13.87 3.31 -2.17
C VAL A 109 13.80 2.93 -0.69
N ILE A 110 14.69 2.04 -0.26
CA ILE A 110 14.72 1.56 1.12
C ILE A 110 15.02 2.72 2.07
N THR A 111 16.03 3.53 1.73
CA THR A 111 16.48 4.67 2.56
C THR A 111 15.60 5.90 2.48
N ALA A 112 14.82 6.08 1.40
CA ALA A 112 13.80 7.13 1.31
C ALA A 112 12.65 6.91 2.31
N GLY A 113 12.41 5.66 2.73
CA GLY A 113 11.25 5.30 3.56
C GLY A 113 9.93 5.41 2.79
N GLY A 114 8.81 5.43 3.51
CA GLY A 114 7.46 5.56 2.90
C GLY A 114 6.40 4.75 3.63
N ASP A 115 5.12 5.13 3.50
CA ASP A 115 3.97 4.37 4.05
C ASP A 115 3.33 3.48 2.97
N ILE A 116 3.89 3.54 1.75
CA ILE A 116 3.43 2.71 0.63
C ILE A 116 3.95 1.30 0.86
N THR A 117 3.06 0.40 1.29
CA THR A 117 3.37 -1.02 1.51
C THR A 117 3.70 -1.77 0.22
N GLU A 118 3.13 -1.37 -0.92
CA GLU A 118 3.39 -1.98 -2.23
C GLU A 118 3.86 -0.91 -3.22
N LEU A 119 5.16 -0.96 -3.54
CA LEU A 119 5.83 -0.05 -4.44
C LEU A 119 6.38 -0.80 -5.65
N VAL A 120 6.24 -0.21 -6.82
CA VAL A 120 6.82 -0.71 -8.06
C VAL A 120 7.89 0.29 -8.54
N VAL A 121 9.05 -0.22 -8.93
CA VAL A 121 10.15 0.55 -9.50
C VAL A 121 10.36 0.09 -10.92
N ASP A 122 10.08 0.93 -11.91
CA ASP A 122 10.24 0.56 -13.32
C ASP A 122 11.69 0.63 -13.80
N LYS A 123 11.94 0.25 -15.06
CA LYS A 123 13.29 0.27 -15.65
C LYS A 123 13.90 1.68 -15.75
N HIS A 124 13.10 2.73 -15.65
CA HIS A 124 13.54 4.12 -15.66
C HIS A 124 13.75 4.70 -14.25
N GLY A 125 13.52 3.90 -13.20
CA GLY A 125 13.63 4.33 -11.82
C GLY A 125 12.42 5.15 -11.33
N ARG A 126 11.30 5.12 -12.06
CA ARG A 126 10.05 5.77 -11.62
C ARG A 126 9.36 4.89 -10.59
N TYR A 127 8.76 5.55 -9.60
CA TYR A 127 7.98 4.92 -8.54
C TYR A 127 6.51 4.89 -8.94
N LEU A 128 5.91 3.70 -8.91
CA LEU A 128 4.49 3.48 -9.18
C LEU A 128 3.86 2.79 -7.96
N SER A 129 2.59 3.08 -7.73
CA SER A 129 1.76 2.36 -6.75
C SER A 129 0.37 2.16 -7.32
N PHE A 130 -0.39 1.25 -6.73
CA PHE A 130 -1.74 0.94 -7.18
C PHE A 130 -2.75 1.89 -6.54
N MET A 131 -3.62 2.45 -7.38
CA MET A 131 -4.80 3.17 -6.93
C MET A 131 -6.04 2.45 -7.45
N THR A 132 -7.05 2.32 -6.59
CA THR A 132 -8.38 1.86 -7.02
C THR A 132 -9.19 3.09 -7.43
N THR A 133 -9.62 3.13 -8.68
CA THR A 133 -10.46 4.19 -9.22
C THR A 133 -11.87 3.67 -9.45
N ALA A 134 -12.88 4.43 -9.02
CA ALA A 134 -14.26 4.14 -9.39
C ALA A 134 -14.45 4.50 -10.86
N GLU A 135 -14.81 3.52 -11.67
CA GLU A 135 -15.13 3.71 -13.08
C GLU A 135 -16.61 3.44 -13.34
N ALA A 136 -17.18 4.16 -14.31
CA ALA A 136 -18.52 3.88 -14.76
C ALA A 136 -18.54 2.52 -15.48
N VAL A 137 -19.55 1.70 -15.21
CA VAL A 137 -19.73 0.42 -15.89
C VAL A 137 -19.94 0.69 -17.38
N THR A 138 -18.96 0.32 -18.20
CA THR A 138 -19.06 0.29 -19.66
C THR A 138 -19.41 -1.12 -20.10
N ASN A 139 -20.28 -1.25 -21.10
CA ASN A 139 -20.70 -2.55 -21.59
C ASN A 139 -20.15 -2.74 -23.01
N HIS A 140 -18.95 -3.32 -23.14
CA HIS A 140 -18.44 -3.74 -24.44
C HIS A 140 -19.03 -5.10 -24.74
N ALA A 141 -20.01 -5.23 -25.63
CA ALA A 141 -20.65 -6.53 -25.81
C ALA A 141 -19.70 -7.56 -26.45
N ARG A 142 -19.30 -8.59 -25.68
CA ARG A 142 -18.71 -9.83 -26.21
C ARG A 142 -19.43 -11.04 -25.61
N PRO A 143 -20.73 -11.21 -25.91
CA PRO A 143 -21.50 -12.30 -25.33
C PRO A 143 -20.97 -13.65 -25.83
N PHE A 144 -21.08 -14.65 -24.97
CA PHE A 144 -21.00 -16.05 -25.40
C PHE A 144 -22.09 -16.37 -26.42
N ILE A 145 -21.87 -17.41 -27.21
CA ILE A 145 -22.87 -17.97 -28.12
C ILE A 145 -23.43 -19.29 -27.60
N ASP A 146 -24.66 -19.61 -27.98
CA ASP A 146 -25.30 -20.88 -27.62
C ASP A 146 -24.41 -22.06 -28.05
N GLY A 147 -24.08 -22.92 -27.08
CA GLY A 147 -23.22 -24.10 -27.26
C GLY A 147 -21.74 -23.89 -26.95
N ASP A 148 -21.32 -22.68 -26.54
CA ASP A 148 -19.96 -22.47 -26.03
C ASP A 148 -19.66 -23.40 -24.84
N THR A 149 -18.41 -23.88 -24.77
CA THR A 149 -17.99 -24.88 -23.79
C THR A 149 -17.06 -24.25 -22.76
N LEU A 150 -17.51 -24.19 -21.51
CA LEU A 150 -16.77 -23.65 -20.38
C LEU A 150 -16.30 -24.74 -19.44
N ILE A 151 -15.04 -24.69 -19.04
CA ILE A 151 -14.54 -25.50 -17.93
C ILE A 151 -14.47 -24.67 -16.64
N VAL A 152 -15.03 -25.19 -15.56
CA VAL A 152 -15.17 -24.46 -14.29
C VAL A 152 -14.60 -25.25 -13.12
N SER A 153 -13.58 -24.72 -12.44
CA SER A 153 -13.16 -25.28 -11.15
C SER A 153 -13.97 -24.69 -10.01
N GLY A 154 -14.46 -25.52 -9.09
CA GLY A 154 -15.15 -25.04 -7.88
C GLY A 154 -16.52 -24.39 -8.09
N GLY A 155 -17.17 -24.61 -9.24
CA GLY A 155 -18.46 -23.98 -9.59
C GLY A 155 -19.73 -24.71 -9.15
N ALA A 156 -19.61 -25.86 -8.47
CA ALA A 156 -20.76 -26.73 -8.20
C ALA A 156 -21.58 -26.33 -6.94
N LYS A 157 -21.03 -25.47 -6.09
CA LYS A 157 -21.60 -25.06 -4.80
C LYS A 157 -21.34 -23.57 -4.51
N GLY A 158 -22.08 -23.00 -3.56
CA GLY A 158 -21.83 -21.65 -3.03
C GLY A 158 -21.98 -20.53 -4.07
N ILE A 159 -21.18 -19.47 -3.91
CA ILE A 159 -21.29 -18.25 -4.72
C ILE A 159 -21.02 -18.50 -6.21
N ALA A 160 -20.07 -19.39 -6.54
CA ALA A 160 -19.73 -19.70 -7.91
C ALA A 160 -20.89 -20.40 -8.62
N ALA A 161 -21.65 -21.27 -7.93
CA ALA A 161 -22.85 -21.89 -8.48
C ALA A 161 -23.92 -20.85 -8.83
N ALA A 162 -24.16 -19.87 -7.95
CA ALA A 162 -25.11 -18.79 -8.22
C ALA A 162 -24.69 -17.95 -9.44
N CYS A 163 -23.39 -17.64 -9.56
CA CYS A 163 -22.81 -16.97 -10.73
C CYS A 163 -23.04 -17.75 -12.04
N LEU A 164 -22.80 -19.07 -12.04
CA LEU A 164 -23.05 -19.91 -13.23
C LEU A 164 -24.53 -19.97 -13.60
N VAL A 165 -25.43 -20.07 -12.61
CA VAL A 165 -26.88 -20.10 -12.85
C VAL A 165 -27.38 -18.79 -13.45
N GLU A 166 -26.86 -17.66 -12.98
CA GLU A 166 -27.17 -16.35 -13.56
C GLU A 166 -26.64 -16.24 -15.00
N LEU A 167 -25.40 -16.64 -15.26
CA LEU A 167 -24.84 -16.65 -16.62
C LEU A 167 -25.64 -17.55 -17.57
N ALA A 168 -25.99 -18.77 -17.13
CA ALA A 168 -26.81 -19.70 -17.90
C ALA A 168 -28.23 -19.19 -18.17
N SER A 169 -28.71 -18.20 -17.41
CA SER A 169 -30.00 -17.56 -17.68
C SER A 169 -29.98 -16.63 -18.89
N ARG A 170 -28.79 -16.21 -19.34
CA ARG A 170 -28.57 -15.30 -20.47
C ARG A 170 -28.21 -16.04 -21.75
N VAL A 171 -27.48 -17.14 -21.64
CA VAL A 171 -26.94 -17.92 -22.76
C VAL A 171 -26.90 -19.42 -22.43
N LYS A 172 -27.15 -20.29 -23.43
CA LYS A 172 -27.12 -21.74 -23.23
C LYS A 172 -25.71 -22.28 -23.45
N LEU A 173 -25.07 -22.74 -22.38
CA LEU A 173 -23.67 -23.16 -22.40
C LEU A 173 -23.52 -24.66 -22.14
N ASN A 174 -22.37 -25.21 -22.52
CA ASN A 174 -21.93 -26.51 -22.06
C ASN A 174 -20.92 -26.32 -20.92
N PHE A 175 -21.21 -26.85 -19.74
CA PHE A 175 -20.35 -26.72 -18.56
C PHE A 175 -19.65 -28.04 -18.24
N GLY A 176 -18.32 -28.02 -18.19
CA GLY A 176 -17.50 -29.01 -17.52
C GLY A 176 -17.15 -28.54 -16.11
N ILE A 177 -17.90 -28.98 -15.09
CA ILE A 177 -17.70 -28.53 -13.70
C ILE A 177 -16.79 -29.52 -12.96
N LEU A 178 -15.63 -29.05 -12.51
CA LEU A 178 -14.65 -29.81 -11.76
C LEU A 178 -14.75 -29.51 -10.26
N GLY A 179 -14.86 -30.55 -9.44
CA GLY A 179 -14.85 -30.42 -7.98
C GLY A 179 -14.47 -31.75 -7.32
N ARG A 180 -14.12 -31.73 -6.03
CA ARG A 180 -13.63 -32.96 -5.35
C ARG A 180 -14.74 -33.90 -4.84
N SER A 181 -16.00 -33.45 -4.84
CA SER A 181 -17.09 -34.24 -4.27
C SER A 181 -17.42 -35.41 -5.19
N VAL A 182 -17.31 -36.63 -4.66
CA VAL A 182 -17.75 -37.85 -5.35
C VAL A 182 -19.23 -38.09 -5.03
N PHE A 183 -20.02 -38.43 -6.04
CA PHE A 183 -21.39 -38.85 -5.84
C PHE A 183 -21.43 -40.28 -5.30
N THR A 184 -22.09 -40.44 -4.16
CA THR A 184 -22.44 -41.74 -3.60
C THR A 184 -23.95 -41.89 -3.65
N GLU A 185 -24.44 -43.12 -3.68
CA GLU A 185 -25.87 -43.37 -3.57
C GLU A 185 -26.35 -42.88 -2.19
N GLU A 186 -27.35 -42.00 -2.18
CA GLU A 186 -27.92 -41.48 -0.94
C GLU A 186 -28.88 -42.54 -0.37
N PRO A 187 -28.67 -43.02 0.88
CA PRO A 187 -29.57 -44.00 1.47
C PRO A 187 -31.03 -43.51 1.53
N ALA A 188 -31.97 -44.36 1.12
CA ALA A 188 -33.38 -44.00 1.00
C ALA A 188 -34.00 -43.43 2.29
N TYR A 189 -33.50 -43.83 3.46
CA TYR A 189 -33.99 -43.35 4.75
C TYR A 189 -33.65 -41.88 5.03
N LEU A 190 -32.71 -41.28 4.29
CA LEU A 190 -32.30 -39.88 4.42
C LEU A 190 -33.08 -38.95 3.51
N ALA A 191 -33.74 -39.46 2.46
CA ALA A 191 -34.38 -38.67 1.42
C ALA A 191 -35.43 -37.67 1.96
N ALA A 192 -36.14 -38.03 3.04
CA ALA A 192 -37.16 -37.18 3.65
C ALA A 192 -36.60 -36.08 4.56
N ALA A 193 -35.34 -36.17 5.00
CA ALA A 193 -34.73 -35.14 5.84
C ALA A 193 -34.28 -33.97 4.95
N SER A 194 -34.80 -32.77 5.18
CA SER A 194 -34.59 -31.59 4.32
C SER A 194 -33.59 -30.59 4.92
N SER A 195 -33.35 -30.64 6.23
CA SER A 195 -32.43 -29.75 6.94
C SER A 195 -31.24 -30.48 7.57
N GLU A 196 -30.17 -29.74 7.88
CA GLU A 196 -29.00 -30.27 8.61
C GLU A 196 -29.39 -30.91 9.96
N ALA A 197 -30.31 -30.28 10.68
CA ALA A 197 -30.80 -30.78 11.96
C ALA A 197 -31.58 -32.09 11.81
N GLU A 198 -32.42 -32.20 10.79
CA GLU A 198 -33.15 -33.43 10.47
C GLU A 198 -32.20 -34.55 10.05
N LEU A 199 -31.23 -34.27 9.17
CA LEU A 199 -30.23 -35.24 8.74
C LEU A 199 -29.44 -35.79 9.94
N ARG A 200 -28.96 -34.90 10.83
CA ARG A 200 -28.28 -35.32 12.07
C ARG A 200 -29.15 -36.26 12.89
N LYS A 201 -30.41 -35.90 13.12
CA LYS A 201 -31.36 -36.71 13.92
C LYS A 201 -31.61 -38.08 13.28
N VAL A 202 -31.83 -38.13 11.97
CA VAL A 202 -32.11 -39.38 11.25
C VAL A 202 -30.91 -40.31 11.26
N ILE A 203 -29.70 -39.79 11.00
CA ILE A 203 -28.45 -40.57 11.02
C ILE A 203 -28.18 -41.12 12.44
N MET A 204 -28.33 -40.29 13.48
CA MET A 204 -28.14 -40.73 14.87
C MET A 204 -29.15 -41.81 15.26
N ASN A 205 -30.41 -41.68 14.84
CA ASN A 205 -31.43 -42.69 15.10
C ASN A 205 -31.13 -44.01 14.38
N ASP A 206 -30.62 -43.96 13.15
CA ASP A 206 -30.24 -45.16 12.39
C ASP A 206 -29.07 -45.92 13.05
N TYR A 207 -28.01 -45.21 13.46
CA TYR A 207 -26.89 -45.82 14.19
C TYR A 207 -27.36 -46.44 15.51
N THR A 208 -28.25 -45.73 16.24
CA THR A 208 -28.83 -46.23 17.50
C THR A 208 -29.65 -47.51 17.27
N ARG A 209 -30.47 -47.56 16.22
CA ARG A 209 -31.27 -48.75 15.85
C ARG A 209 -30.39 -49.97 15.53
N HIS A 210 -29.20 -49.75 15.00
CA HIS A 210 -28.23 -50.81 14.68
C HIS A 210 -27.22 -51.08 15.81
N ASN A 211 -27.46 -50.59 17.04
CA ASN A 211 -26.55 -50.70 18.19
C ASN A 211 -25.11 -50.21 17.90
N LYS A 212 -24.96 -49.21 17.02
CA LYS A 212 -23.68 -48.56 16.72
C LYS A 212 -23.61 -47.16 17.34
N LYS A 213 -22.41 -46.71 17.70
CA LYS A 213 -22.14 -45.32 18.10
C LYS A 213 -21.45 -44.60 16.95
N ILE A 214 -21.85 -43.34 16.69
CA ILE A 214 -21.20 -42.46 15.71
C ILE A 214 -20.44 -41.37 16.44
N LEU A 215 -19.21 -41.09 16.01
CA LEU A 215 -18.41 -39.99 16.53
C LEU A 215 -18.88 -38.64 15.93
N PRO A 216 -18.83 -37.51 16.67
CA PRO A 216 -19.28 -36.21 16.16
C PRO A 216 -18.59 -35.79 14.85
N VAL A 217 -17.29 -36.06 14.72
CA VAL A 217 -16.51 -35.76 13.50
C VAL A 217 -17.02 -36.58 12.30
N GLU A 218 -17.34 -37.85 12.52
CA GLU A 218 -17.88 -38.73 11.50
C GLU A 218 -19.29 -38.30 11.09
N LEU A 219 -20.16 -37.97 12.05
CA LEU A 219 -21.51 -37.46 11.79
C LEU A 219 -21.46 -36.18 10.96
N ASN A 220 -20.62 -35.20 11.34
CA ASN A 220 -20.46 -33.97 10.59
C ASN A 220 -19.95 -34.21 9.16
N ARG A 221 -19.03 -35.17 8.98
CA ARG A 221 -18.53 -35.56 7.66
C ARG A 221 -19.65 -36.15 6.78
N ILE A 222 -20.47 -37.05 7.32
CA ILE A 222 -21.59 -37.67 6.58
C ILE A 222 -22.63 -36.60 6.21
N VAL A 223 -23.07 -35.79 7.18
CA VAL A 223 -24.07 -34.74 6.97
C VAL A 223 -23.60 -33.71 5.94
N SER A 224 -22.36 -33.22 6.07
CA SER A 224 -21.78 -32.27 5.11
C SER A 224 -21.63 -32.89 3.71
N GLY A 225 -21.28 -34.18 3.63
CA GLY A 225 -21.20 -34.92 2.38
C GLY A 225 -22.55 -34.99 1.65
N ILE A 226 -23.62 -35.35 2.35
CA ILE A 226 -24.98 -35.45 1.79
C ILE A 226 -25.49 -34.07 1.36
N LEU A 227 -25.41 -33.06 2.23
CA LEU A 227 -25.84 -31.71 1.91
C LEU A 227 -25.08 -31.16 0.69
N GLY A 228 -23.77 -31.39 0.64
CA GLY A 228 -22.95 -31.01 -0.52
C GLY A 228 -23.37 -31.70 -1.81
N GLN A 229 -23.66 -33.01 -1.79
CA GLN A 229 -24.14 -33.73 -2.98
C GLN A 229 -25.50 -33.22 -3.45
N ARG A 230 -26.42 -32.93 -2.51
CA ARG A 230 -27.74 -32.38 -2.83
C ARG A 230 -27.65 -30.98 -3.41
N GLU A 231 -26.79 -30.12 -2.85
CA GLU A 231 -26.53 -28.78 -3.39
C GLU A 231 -26.00 -28.87 -4.83
N ILE A 232 -25.02 -29.74 -5.09
CA ILE A 232 -24.49 -29.95 -6.45
C ILE A 232 -25.58 -30.42 -7.41
N LYS A 233 -26.39 -31.42 -7.01
CA LYS A 233 -27.51 -31.91 -7.83
C LYS A 233 -28.51 -30.81 -8.14
N ASN A 234 -28.84 -29.98 -7.15
CA ASN A 234 -29.73 -28.84 -7.34
C ASN A 234 -29.13 -27.81 -8.31
N THR A 235 -27.85 -27.46 -8.18
CA THR A 235 -27.14 -26.58 -9.13
C THR A 235 -27.19 -27.13 -10.55
N ILE A 236 -26.89 -28.43 -10.74
CA ILE A 236 -26.95 -29.08 -12.05
C ILE A 236 -28.37 -28.96 -12.63
N SER A 237 -29.40 -29.33 -11.86
CA SER A 237 -30.79 -29.23 -12.32
C SER A 237 -31.20 -27.79 -12.64
N GLN A 238 -30.73 -26.79 -11.89
CA GLN A 238 -31.00 -25.39 -12.20
C GLN A 238 -30.38 -24.97 -13.53
N LEU A 239 -29.13 -25.35 -13.79
CA LEU A 239 -28.44 -25.08 -15.06
C LEU A 239 -29.11 -25.80 -16.24
N GLU A 240 -29.50 -27.07 -16.06
CA GLU A 240 -30.21 -27.86 -17.09
C GLU A 240 -31.58 -27.26 -17.41
N ASN A 241 -32.30 -26.77 -16.40
CA ASN A 241 -33.58 -26.08 -16.58
C ASN A 241 -33.44 -24.76 -17.36
N LYS A 242 -32.24 -24.17 -17.41
CA LYS A 242 -31.93 -23.01 -18.29
C LYS A 242 -31.54 -23.43 -19.71
N GLY A 243 -31.47 -24.73 -19.99
CA GLY A 243 -31.13 -25.28 -21.30
C GLY A 243 -29.64 -25.52 -21.54
N SER A 244 -28.80 -25.34 -20.52
CA SER A 244 -27.37 -25.67 -20.58
C SER A 244 -27.15 -27.19 -20.45
N LYS A 245 -26.03 -27.70 -20.97
CA LYS A 245 -25.60 -29.09 -20.76
C LYS A 245 -24.49 -29.13 -19.72
N ILE A 246 -24.54 -30.08 -18.78
CA ILE A 246 -23.62 -30.09 -17.64
C ILE A 246 -22.98 -31.46 -17.52
N THR A 247 -21.65 -31.48 -17.41
CA THR A 247 -20.88 -32.65 -17.01
C THR A 247 -20.11 -32.29 -15.74
N TYR A 248 -20.47 -32.89 -14.61
CA TYR A 248 -19.74 -32.76 -13.36
C TYR A 248 -18.73 -33.90 -13.23
N LEU A 249 -17.47 -33.58 -12.94
CA LEU A 249 -16.39 -34.56 -12.78
C LEU A 249 -15.72 -34.41 -11.41
N PRO A 250 -15.63 -35.51 -10.62
CA PRO A 250 -14.87 -35.53 -9.39
C PRO A 250 -13.37 -35.47 -9.70
N VAL A 251 -12.74 -34.31 -9.50
CA VAL A 251 -11.35 -34.02 -9.86
C VAL A 251 -10.70 -33.19 -8.77
N ASP A 252 -9.49 -33.56 -8.37
CA ASP A 252 -8.59 -32.61 -7.69
C ASP A 252 -7.85 -31.78 -8.74
N VAL A 253 -8.18 -30.48 -8.82
CA VAL A 253 -7.56 -29.58 -9.80
C VAL A 253 -6.06 -29.41 -9.61
N ALA A 254 -5.53 -29.69 -8.40
CA ALA A 254 -4.09 -29.69 -8.15
C ALA A 254 -3.38 -30.88 -8.84
N ASN A 255 -4.11 -31.92 -9.26
CA ASN A 255 -3.57 -33.06 -9.99
C ASN A 255 -3.68 -32.85 -11.52
N LEU A 256 -2.54 -32.64 -12.18
CA LEU A 256 -2.49 -32.37 -13.62
C LEU A 256 -3.08 -33.51 -14.45
N GLU A 257 -2.82 -34.77 -14.11
CA GLU A 257 -3.30 -35.93 -14.88
C GLU A 257 -4.82 -36.05 -14.84
N GLU A 258 -5.43 -35.78 -13.69
CA GLU A 258 -6.89 -35.74 -13.54
C GLU A 258 -7.50 -34.58 -14.34
N VAL A 259 -6.88 -33.39 -14.30
CA VAL A 259 -7.34 -32.22 -15.08
C VAL A 259 -7.26 -32.49 -16.58
N VAL A 260 -6.16 -33.06 -17.07
CA VAL A 260 -5.99 -33.43 -18.50
C VAL A 260 -7.03 -34.47 -18.92
N SER A 261 -7.26 -35.48 -18.08
CA SER A 261 -8.28 -36.51 -18.35
C SER A 261 -9.68 -35.89 -18.40
N ALA A 262 -10.00 -34.99 -17.48
CA ALA A 262 -11.28 -34.32 -17.41
C ALA A 262 -11.52 -33.39 -18.61
N THR A 263 -10.54 -32.57 -18.99
CA THR A 263 -10.66 -31.68 -20.17
C THR A 263 -10.84 -32.50 -21.45
N ALA A 264 -10.18 -33.66 -21.58
CA ALA A 264 -10.38 -34.56 -22.71
C ALA A 264 -11.81 -35.13 -22.78
N ILE A 265 -12.39 -35.54 -21.65
CA ILE A 265 -13.79 -36.00 -21.59
C ILE A 265 -14.75 -34.89 -22.05
N ILE A 266 -14.59 -33.68 -21.50
CA ILE A 266 -15.40 -32.52 -21.86
C ILE A 266 -15.27 -32.20 -23.35
N ARG A 267 -14.03 -32.21 -23.88
CA ARG A 267 -13.75 -31.93 -25.29
C ARG A 267 -14.38 -32.94 -26.23
N ASN A 268 -14.34 -34.22 -25.88
CA ASN A 268 -14.97 -35.29 -26.65
C ASN A 268 -16.51 -35.18 -26.66
N GLN A 269 -17.10 -34.64 -25.60
CA GLN A 269 -18.55 -34.55 -25.45
C GLN A 269 -19.14 -33.28 -26.11
N TYR A 270 -18.45 -32.15 -26.00
CA TYR A 270 -19.00 -30.84 -26.37
C TYR A 270 -18.20 -30.09 -27.45
N GLY A 271 -16.98 -30.53 -27.76
CA GLY A 271 -16.06 -29.84 -28.67
C GLY A 271 -15.00 -29.01 -27.93
N PRO A 272 -14.25 -28.16 -28.66
CA PRO A 272 -13.18 -27.35 -28.08
C PRO A 272 -13.66 -26.46 -26.92
N ILE A 273 -12.79 -26.24 -25.94
CA ILE A 273 -13.11 -25.39 -24.78
C ILE A 273 -12.95 -23.93 -25.18
N SER A 274 -13.98 -23.10 -25.03
CA SER A 274 -13.94 -21.68 -25.39
C SER A 274 -13.78 -20.77 -24.18
N GLY A 275 -13.91 -21.27 -22.95
CA GLY A 275 -13.59 -20.48 -21.77
C GLY A 275 -13.26 -21.26 -20.49
N LEU A 276 -12.60 -20.56 -19.58
CA LEU A 276 -12.08 -21.09 -18.33
C LEU A 276 -12.56 -20.23 -17.16
N ILE A 277 -13.21 -20.83 -16.16
CA ILE A 277 -13.58 -20.15 -14.92
C ILE A 277 -12.89 -20.86 -13.75
N HIS A 278 -12.05 -20.15 -13.01
CA HIS A 278 -11.35 -20.68 -11.85
C HIS A 278 -11.95 -20.11 -10.55
N ALA A 279 -12.82 -20.89 -9.91
CA ALA A 279 -13.46 -20.55 -8.64
C ALA A 279 -13.08 -21.48 -7.47
N ALA A 280 -12.22 -22.48 -7.72
CA ALA A 280 -11.74 -23.37 -6.68
C ALA A 280 -10.94 -22.61 -5.61
N GLY A 281 -11.24 -22.89 -4.35
CA GLY A 281 -10.56 -22.26 -3.23
C GLY A 281 -10.87 -22.94 -1.91
N VAL A 282 -9.93 -22.80 -0.98
CA VAL A 282 -10.06 -23.25 0.41
C VAL A 282 -9.42 -22.20 1.32
N LEU A 283 -9.91 -22.12 2.55
CA LEU A 283 -9.35 -21.26 3.59
C LEU A 283 -8.53 -22.10 4.57
N ALA A 284 -7.51 -21.47 5.15
CA ALA A 284 -6.64 -22.05 6.17
C ALA A 284 -6.13 -20.92 7.09
N ASP A 285 -7.08 -20.26 7.73
CA ASP A 285 -6.85 -18.98 8.42
C ASP A 285 -6.03 -19.18 9.70
N LYS A 286 -4.95 -18.41 9.81
CA LYS A 286 -3.98 -18.42 10.92
C LYS A 286 -3.02 -17.25 10.74
N LEU A 287 -2.54 -16.65 11.84
CA LEU A 287 -1.50 -15.61 11.78
C LEU A 287 -0.24 -16.13 11.08
N ILE A 288 0.54 -15.21 10.49
CA ILE A 288 1.73 -15.54 9.70
C ILE A 288 2.68 -16.45 10.48
N HIS A 289 2.99 -16.10 11.74
CA HIS A 289 3.94 -16.84 12.57
C HIS A 289 3.44 -18.21 13.06
N GLU A 290 2.13 -18.48 12.99
CA GLU A 290 1.54 -19.73 13.45
C GLU A 290 1.08 -20.65 12.30
N LYS A 291 1.13 -20.17 11.05
CA LYS A 291 0.64 -20.90 9.88
C LYS A 291 1.64 -21.99 9.47
N THR A 292 1.13 -23.22 9.36
CA THR A 292 1.96 -24.39 8.98
C THR A 292 2.13 -24.50 7.47
N ASP A 293 3.14 -25.26 7.04
CA ASP A 293 3.39 -25.53 5.61
C ASP A 293 2.21 -26.24 4.96
N ASP A 294 1.63 -27.24 5.62
CA ASP A 294 0.44 -27.95 5.12
C ASP A 294 -0.75 -27.00 4.89
N GLN A 295 -0.95 -26.04 5.81
CA GLN A 295 -2.01 -25.04 5.69
C GLN A 295 -1.77 -24.10 4.51
N PHE A 296 -0.52 -23.63 4.34
CA PHE A 296 -0.12 -22.77 3.23
C PHE A 296 -0.25 -23.52 1.88
N ASN A 297 0.34 -24.71 1.79
CA ASN A 297 0.35 -25.54 0.59
C ASN A 297 -1.05 -25.96 0.17
N LYS A 298 -1.95 -26.23 1.12
CA LYS A 298 -3.36 -26.57 0.80
C LYS A 298 -4.07 -25.44 0.05
N VAL A 299 -3.83 -24.18 0.42
CA VAL A 299 -4.40 -23.01 -0.26
C VAL A 299 -3.76 -22.83 -1.64
N PHE A 300 -2.43 -22.85 -1.70
CA PHE A 300 -1.67 -22.68 -2.94
C PHE A 300 -1.96 -23.78 -3.95
N ALA A 301 -1.97 -25.06 -3.55
CA ALA A 301 -2.27 -26.18 -4.44
C ALA A 301 -3.66 -26.03 -5.09
N THR A 302 -4.66 -25.61 -4.32
CA THR A 302 -6.03 -25.47 -4.83
C THR A 302 -6.18 -24.29 -5.81
N LYS A 303 -5.63 -23.12 -5.48
CA LYS A 303 -5.80 -21.88 -6.26
C LYS A 303 -4.75 -21.69 -7.35
N ILE A 304 -3.49 -21.96 -7.04
CA ILE A 304 -2.35 -21.64 -7.91
C ILE A 304 -2.03 -22.81 -8.80
N THR A 305 -1.67 -23.96 -8.22
CA THR A 305 -1.39 -25.17 -8.99
C THR A 305 -2.63 -25.60 -9.79
N GLY A 306 -3.82 -25.51 -9.19
CA GLY A 306 -5.08 -25.80 -9.89
C GLY A 306 -5.34 -24.93 -11.12
N PHE A 307 -5.04 -23.63 -11.04
CA PHE A 307 -5.19 -22.73 -12.19
C PHE A 307 -4.10 -22.98 -13.25
N ALA A 308 -2.84 -23.19 -12.83
CA ALA A 308 -1.75 -23.53 -13.73
C ALA A 308 -2.04 -24.81 -14.54
N ASN A 309 -2.56 -25.85 -13.87
CA ASN A 309 -2.94 -27.10 -14.53
C ASN A 309 -4.06 -26.91 -15.57
N LEU A 310 -5.04 -26.06 -15.26
CA LEU A 310 -6.12 -25.73 -16.19
C LEU A 310 -5.61 -24.97 -17.42
N LEU A 311 -4.75 -23.97 -17.24
CA LEU A 311 -4.10 -23.26 -18.34
C LEU A 311 -3.29 -24.22 -19.21
N ALA A 312 -2.47 -25.08 -18.60
CA ALA A 312 -1.68 -26.08 -19.31
C ALA A 312 -2.58 -27.04 -20.12
N ALA A 313 -3.63 -27.59 -19.51
CA ALA A 313 -4.55 -28.53 -20.14
C ALA A 313 -5.44 -27.91 -21.23
N THR A 314 -5.49 -26.58 -21.32
CA THR A 314 -6.27 -25.81 -22.32
C THR A 314 -5.41 -24.99 -23.27
N THR A 315 -4.09 -25.19 -23.29
CA THR A 315 -3.13 -24.44 -24.12
C THR A 315 -3.50 -24.43 -25.61
N ASN A 316 -4.05 -25.54 -26.12
CA ASN A 316 -4.41 -25.71 -27.53
C ASN A 316 -5.90 -25.45 -27.83
N ASP A 317 -6.67 -25.03 -26.83
CA ASP A 317 -8.08 -24.69 -27.02
C ASP A 317 -8.25 -23.22 -27.42
N PRO A 318 -9.29 -22.87 -28.20
CA PRO A 318 -9.56 -21.50 -28.65
C PRO A 318 -10.23 -20.69 -27.54
N LEU A 319 -9.52 -20.47 -26.43
CA LEU A 319 -10.04 -19.71 -25.30
C LEU A 319 -10.35 -18.26 -25.70
N THR A 320 -11.60 -17.88 -25.51
CA THR A 320 -12.13 -16.52 -25.68
C THR A 320 -12.35 -15.81 -24.36
N HIS A 321 -12.47 -16.57 -23.25
CA HIS A 321 -12.72 -16.03 -21.92
C HIS A 321 -11.93 -16.79 -20.85
N ILE A 322 -11.30 -16.05 -19.93
CA ILE A 322 -10.70 -16.59 -18.71
C ILE A 322 -11.19 -15.74 -17.54
N CYS A 323 -11.75 -16.35 -16.50
CA CYS A 323 -12.18 -15.63 -15.31
C CYS A 323 -11.69 -16.30 -14.03
N CYS A 324 -11.03 -15.53 -13.17
CA CYS A 324 -10.58 -15.97 -11.85
C CYS A 324 -11.42 -15.32 -10.74
N PHE A 325 -11.86 -16.13 -9.77
CA PHE A 325 -12.44 -15.63 -8.53
C PHE A 325 -11.31 -15.30 -7.56
N SER A 326 -10.96 -14.02 -7.53
CA SER A 326 -10.00 -13.43 -6.62
C SER A 326 -10.70 -12.89 -5.36
N SER A 327 -10.01 -12.08 -4.56
CA SER A 327 -10.55 -11.46 -3.35
C SER A 327 -9.89 -10.13 -3.06
N VAL A 328 -10.66 -9.21 -2.47
CA VAL A 328 -10.15 -7.95 -1.88
C VAL A 328 -8.96 -8.15 -0.93
N ALA A 329 -8.84 -9.32 -0.30
CA ALA A 329 -7.69 -9.66 0.54
C ALA A 329 -6.35 -9.64 -0.23
N ALA A 330 -6.34 -9.86 -1.55
CA ALA A 330 -5.16 -9.72 -2.39
C ALA A 330 -4.63 -8.29 -2.41
N ARG A 331 -5.54 -7.31 -2.48
CA ARG A 331 -5.21 -5.88 -2.58
C ARG A 331 -5.04 -5.18 -1.25
N LEU A 332 -5.75 -5.62 -0.23
CA LEU A 332 -5.74 -4.95 1.08
C LEU A 332 -4.93 -5.72 2.13
N GLY A 333 -4.61 -6.98 1.87
CA GLY A 333 -4.25 -7.92 2.94
C GLY A 333 -5.48 -8.24 3.81
N ASN A 334 -5.38 -9.31 4.60
CA ASN A 334 -6.36 -9.56 5.65
C ASN A 334 -5.74 -10.38 6.78
N ARG A 335 -5.98 -9.98 8.02
CA ARG A 335 -5.38 -10.60 9.20
C ARG A 335 -5.72 -12.09 9.25
N GLY A 336 -4.70 -12.93 9.39
CA GLY A 336 -4.84 -14.38 9.43
C GLY A 336 -5.03 -15.06 8.08
N GLN A 337 -5.14 -14.31 6.97
CA GLN A 337 -5.43 -14.86 5.65
C GLN A 337 -4.26 -14.75 4.67
N VAL A 338 -3.01 -14.72 5.17
CA VAL A 338 -1.82 -14.49 4.33
C VAL A 338 -1.74 -15.40 3.10
N ALA A 339 -1.90 -16.72 3.25
CA ALA A 339 -1.83 -17.64 2.11
C ALA A 339 -2.96 -17.40 1.08
N TYR A 340 -4.14 -17.00 1.55
CA TYR A 340 -5.28 -16.69 0.69
C TYR A 340 -5.07 -15.35 -0.04
N ALA A 341 -4.59 -14.31 0.65
CA ALA A 341 -4.23 -13.04 0.07
C ALA A 341 -3.15 -13.20 -1.02
N MET A 342 -2.07 -13.92 -0.69
CA MET A 342 -1.00 -14.23 -1.64
C MET A 342 -1.51 -14.98 -2.87
N ALA A 343 -2.31 -16.04 -2.68
CA ALA A 343 -2.82 -16.81 -3.81
C ALA A 343 -3.73 -15.98 -4.73
N ASN A 344 -4.59 -15.13 -4.18
CA ASN A 344 -5.46 -14.29 -5.00
C ASN A 344 -4.68 -13.16 -5.72
N GLU A 345 -3.62 -12.63 -5.13
CA GLU A 345 -2.77 -11.64 -5.83
C GLU A 345 -1.98 -12.26 -6.98
N ILE A 346 -1.52 -13.51 -6.84
CA ILE A 346 -0.96 -14.26 -7.96
C ILE A 346 -1.99 -14.39 -9.09
N LEU A 347 -3.24 -14.77 -8.78
CA LEU A 347 -4.29 -14.84 -9.80
C LEU A 347 -4.52 -13.50 -10.50
N ASN A 348 -4.54 -12.39 -9.75
CA ASN A 348 -4.67 -11.05 -10.32
C ASN A 348 -3.57 -10.77 -11.35
N LYS A 349 -2.29 -11.00 -11.00
CA LYS A 349 -1.17 -10.71 -11.90
C LYS A 349 -1.07 -11.68 -13.07
N VAL A 350 -1.33 -12.97 -12.84
CA VAL A 350 -1.34 -13.96 -13.93
C VAL A 350 -2.47 -13.65 -14.92
N CYS A 351 -3.63 -13.16 -14.47
CA CYS A 351 -4.68 -12.69 -15.38
C CYS A 351 -4.21 -11.54 -16.27
N HIS A 352 -3.44 -10.59 -15.74
CA HIS A 352 -2.81 -9.54 -16.56
C HIS A 352 -1.79 -10.11 -17.56
N ASP A 353 -0.98 -11.09 -17.14
CA ASP A 353 -0.01 -11.77 -18.02
C ASP A 353 -0.73 -12.50 -19.17
N GLU A 354 -1.78 -13.26 -18.87
CA GLU A 354 -2.63 -13.95 -19.85
C GLU A 354 -3.32 -12.97 -20.81
N GLN A 355 -3.85 -11.84 -20.31
CA GLN A 355 -4.48 -10.83 -21.18
C GLN A 355 -3.47 -10.24 -22.17
N ARG A 356 -2.25 -9.91 -21.70
CA ARG A 356 -1.19 -9.36 -22.55
C ARG A 356 -0.71 -10.38 -23.58
N GLY A 357 -0.55 -11.64 -23.17
CA GLY A 357 -0.11 -12.73 -24.06
C GLY A 357 -1.13 -13.10 -25.12
N ARG A 358 -2.43 -13.08 -24.80
CA ARG A 358 -3.52 -13.46 -25.71
C ARG A 358 -4.06 -12.31 -26.55
N GLY A 359 -3.84 -11.07 -26.12
CA GLY A 359 -4.33 -9.87 -26.80
C GLY A 359 -5.85 -9.83 -26.90
N GLU A 360 -6.38 -9.22 -27.96
CA GLU A 360 -7.82 -8.99 -28.14
C GLU A 360 -8.65 -10.27 -28.38
N GLN A 361 -8.00 -11.41 -28.62
CA GLN A 361 -8.70 -12.66 -28.91
C GLN A 361 -9.30 -13.31 -27.67
N CYS A 362 -8.84 -12.96 -26.47
CA CYS A 362 -9.35 -13.50 -25.21
C CYS A 362 -9.60 -12.35 -24.23
N VAL A 363 -10.74 -12.38 -23.55
CA VAL A 363 -11.04 -11.49 -22.43
C VAL A 363 -10.67 -12.21 -21.15
N VAL A 364 -9.78 -11.61 -20.37
CA VAL A 364 -9.34 -12.16 -19.09
C VAL A 364 -9.81 -11.26 -17.96
N LYS A 365 -10.49 -11.86 -16.98
CA LYS A 365 -11.06 -11.18 -15.81
C LYS A 365 -10.54 -11.79 -14.51
N SER A 366 -10.16 -10.96 -13.55
CA SER A 366 -9.89 -11.33 -12.16
C SER A 366 -10.77 -10.50 -11.25
N ILE A 367 -11.79 -11.13 -10.67
CA ILE A 367 -12.79 -10.42 -9.86
C ILE A 367 -12.43 -10.55 -8.39
N ASN A 368 -12.04 -9.44 -7.77
CA ASN A 368 -11.67 -9.32 -6.38
C ASN A 368 -12.92 -9.11 -5.53
N TRP A 369 -13.52 -10.23 -5.12
CA TRP A 369 -14.73 -10.23 -4.31
C TRP A 369 -14.47 -9.79 -2.87
N GLY A 370 -15.27 -8.83 -2.41
CA GLY A 370 -15.53 -8.56 -1.00
C GLY A 370 -16.38 -9.66 -0.35
N PRO A 371 -16.77 -9.51 0.91
CA PRO A 371 -17.54 -10.53 1.61
C PRO A 371 -18.97 -10.62 1.06
N TRP A 372 -19.45 -11.84 0.80
CA TRP A 372 -20.81 -12.11 0.31
C TRP A 372 -21.76 -12.47 1.46
N ASP A 373 -23.05 -12.18 1.29
CA ASP A 373 -24.12 -12.71 2.14
C ASP A 373 -24.43 -14.17 1.76
N GLY A 374 -23.48 -15.06 2.05
CA GLY A 374 -23.51 -16.48 1.70
C GLY A 374 -22.13 -17.06 1.42
N GLY A 375 -22.06 -18.36 1.08
CA GLY A 375 -20.81 -19.04 0.77
C GLY A 375 -19.92 -19.30 2.00
N MET A 376 -18.72 -18.71 2.02
CA MET A 376 -17.73 -18.91 3.09
C MET A 376 -17.97 -18.03 4.34
N VAL A 377 -18.93 -17.11 4.30
CA VAL A 377 -19.26 -16.21 5.43
C VAL A 377 -20.28 -16.89 6.34
N SER A 378 -19.89 -17.17 7.60
CA SER A 378 -20.80 -17.68 8.62
C SER A 378 -21.69 -16.57 9.21
N PRO A 379 -22.81 -16.90 9.86
CA PRO A 379 -23.65 -15.90 10.55
C PRO A 379 -22.90 -15.08 11.61
N GLN A 380 -21.90 -15.67 12.30
CA GLN A 380 -21.08 -14.91 13.25
C GLN A 380 -20.15 -13.93 12.54
N LEU A 381 -19.59 -14.33 11.40
CA LEU A 381 -18.69 -13.50 10.61
C LEU A 381 -19.44 -12.35 9.91
N LYS A 382 -20.70 -12.58 9.49
CA LYS A 382 -21.61 -11.54 8.98
C LYS A 382 -21.77 -10.38 9.98
N LYS A 383 -22.07 -10.71 11.24
CA LYS A 383 -22.21 -9.70 12.30
C LYS A 383 -20.93 -8.89 12.52
N HIS A 384 -19.77 -9.54 12.45
CA HIS A 384 -18.48 -8.86 12.56
C HIS A 384 -18.22 -7.88 11.41
N PHE A 385 -18.57 -8.24 10.17
CA PHE A 385 -18.47 -7.34 9.02
C PHE A 385 -19.42 -6.14 9.13
N GLU A 386 -20.65 -6.37 9.59
CA GLU A 386 -21.62 -5.31 9.86
C GLU A 386 -21.11 -4.33 10.93
N GLU A 387 -20.50 -4.83 12.02
CA GLU A 387 -19.87 -4.02 13.07
C GLU A 387 -18.68 -3.19 12.57
N MET A 388 -17.97 -3.68 11.54
CA MET A 388 -16.87 -2.96 10.87
C MET A 388 -17.34 -1.98 9.78
N GLY A 389 -18.66 -1.84 9.57
CA GLY A 389 -19.21 -0.99 8.49
C GLY A 389 -18.97 -1.55 7.08
N VAL A 390 -18.69 -2.85 6.97
CA VAL A 390 -18.45 -3.53 5.70
C VAL A 390 -19.75 -4.16 5.22
N ALA A 391 -20.34 -3.58 4.18
CA ALA A 391 -21.54 -4.13 3.55
C ALA A 391 -21.22 -5.46 2.84
N LEU A 392 -22.05 -6.47 3.11
CA LEU A 392 -22.01 -7.75 2.42
C LEU A 392 -22.65 -7.64 1.03
N ILE A 393 -22.08 -8.34 0.06
CA ILE A 393 -22.62 -8.42 -1.31
C ILE A 393 -23.79 -9.41 -1.31
N PRO A 394 -25.02 -8.98 -1.68
CA PRO A 394 -26.14 -9.90 -1.83
C PRO A 394 -25.86 -10.94 -2.91
N LEU A 395 -26.26 -12.21 -2.68
CA LEU A 395 -25.97 -13.31 -3.60
C LEU A 395 -26.45 -13.06 -5.04
N THR A 396 -27.67 -12.54 -5.20
CA THR A 396 -28.25 -12.23 -6.52
C THR A 396 -27.53 -11.08 -7.21
N GLU A 397 -27.10 -10.07 -6.45
CA GLU A 397 -26.40 -8.91 -6.99
C GLU A 397 -24.99 -9.27 -7.44
N GLY A 398 -24.25 -10.01 -6.61
CA GLY A 398 -22.92 -10.51 -6.99
C GLY A 398 -22.96 -11.45 -8.20
N ALA A 399 -23.97 -12.34 -8.28
CA ALA A 399 -24.15 -13.21 -9.44
C ALA A 399 -24.43 -12.41 -10.72
N ARG A 400 -25.26 -11.36 -10.63
CA ARG A 400 -25.54 -10.45 -11.75
C ARG A 400 -24.28 -9.70 -12.20
N ILE A 401 -23.51 -9.15 -11.26
CA ILE A 401 -22.23 -8.48 -11.54
C ILE A 401 -21.26 -9.45 -12.24
N PHE A 402 -21.15 -10.68 -11.76
CA PHE A 402 -20.34 -11.70 -12.42
C PHE A 402 -20.75 -11.91 -13.88
N ALA A 403 -22.04 -12.10 -14.15
CA ALA A 403 -22.51 -12.33 -15.50
C ALA A 403 -22.33 -11.10 -16.40
N ASP A 404 -22.46 -9.89 -15.86
CA ASP A 404 -22.14 -8.65 -16.58
C ASP A 404 -20.65 -8.59 -16.96
N GLU A 405 -19.74 -8.89 -16.01
CA GLU A 405 -18.29 -8.91 -16.28
C GLU A 405 -17.89 -9.99 -17.30
N MET A 406 -18.63 -11.11 -17.34
CA MET A 406 -18.40 -12.19 -18.30
C MET A 406 -18.92 -11.86 -19.71
N GLU A 407 -19.87 -10.94 -19.85
CA GLU A 407 -20.39 -10.46 -21.14
C GLU A 407 -19.67 -9.19 -21.62
N ASP A 408 -18.90 -8.54 -20.75
CA ASP A 408 -18.05 -7.40 -21.08
C ASP A 408 -16.74 -7.82 -21.77
N GLY A 409 -16.57 -7.32 -22.98
CA GLY A 409 -15.47 -7.54 -23.89
C GLY A 409 -14.27 -6.64 -23.67
N SER A 410 -14.26 -5.80 -22.64
CA SER A 410 -13.12 -4.94 -22.34
C SER A 410 -11.89 -5.76 -22.00
N THR A 411 -10.83 -5.59 -22.79
CA THR A 411 -9.49 -6.14 -22.51
C THR A 411 -8.63 -5.21 -21.68
N ALA A 412 -9.10 -3.98 -21.42
CA ALA A 412 -8.45 -3.02 -20.53
C ALA A 412 -8.77 -3.31 -19.06
N SER A 413 -9.99 -3.74 -18.77
CA SER A 413 -10.51 -3.98 -17.42
C SER A 413 -10.29 -5.45 -17.02
N VAL A 414 -9.03 -5.80 -16.77
CA VAL A 414 -8.66 -7.17 -16.35
C VAL A 414 -8.98 -7.43 -14.89
N GLU A 415 -8.78 -6.45 -14.02
CA GLU A 415 -8.97 -6.60 -12.58
C GLU A 415 -10.09 -5.71 -12.07
N THR A 416 -11.12 -6.32 -11.48
CA THR A 416 -12.30 -5.62 -10.97
C THR A 416 -12.42 -5.87 -9.47
N VAL A 417 -12.68 -4.83 -8.67
CA VAL A 417 -12.93 -4.94 -7.23
C VAL A 417 -14.40 -4.73 -6.96
N VAL A 418 -15.03 -5.66 -6.22
CA VAL A 418 -16.47 -5.58 -5.89
C VAL A 418 -16.67 -5.65 -4.38
N GLY A 419 -17.25 -4.61 -3.77
CA GLY A 419 -17.66 -4.60 -2.35
C GLY A 419 -17.37 -3.31 -1.57
N GLY A 420 -18.07 -3.11 -0.45
CA GLY A 420 -18.06 -1.85 0.34
C GLY A 420 -16.82 -1.60 1.22
N LEU A 421 -15.80 -2.46 1.18
CA LEU A 421 -14.56 -2.29 1.97
C LEU A 421 -13.76 -1.04 1.59
N LEU A 422 -13.95 -0.53 0.37
CA LEU A 422 -13.23 0.64 -0.15
C LEU A 422 -13.57 1.94 0.60
N SER A 423 -14.84 2.15 0.96
CA SER A 423 -15.26 3.34 1.71
C SER A 423 -14.74 3.34 3.15
N ALA A 424 -14.64 2.17 3.80
CA ALA A 424 -14.09 2.03 5.14
C ALA A 424 -12.55 2.21 5.17
N TRP A 425 -11.86 1.86 4.09
CA TRP A 425 -10.42 2.09 3.94
C TRP A 425 -10.08 3.58 3.73
N ASN A 426 -10.82 4.28 2.87
CA ASN A 426 -10.69 5.74 2.73
C ASN A 426 -11.01 6.47 4.06
N ALA A 427 -11.79 5.86 4.94
CA ALA A 427 -12.17 6.40 6.24
C ALA A 427 -11.20 6.08 7.40
N ARG A 428 -10.10 5.35 7.17
CA ARG A 428 -9.10 5.02 8.23
C ARG A 428 -8.30 6.23 8.77
N GLY A 429 -8.70 7.46 8.47
CA GLY A 429 -8.14 8.68 9.06
C GLY A 429 -8.79 9.11 10.38
N GLY A 430 -8.97 8.18 11.33
CA GLY A 430 -9.47 8.49 12.68
C GLY A 430 -8.34 9.01 13.60
N ALA A 431 -8.71 9.74 14.65
CA ALA A 431 -7.82 10.42 15.61
C ALA A 431 -6.99 9.48 16.53
N ALA A 432 -6.35 8.45 15.97
CA ALA A 432 -5.36 7.66 16.68
C ALA A 432 -4.01 8.41 16.74
N GLU A 433 -3.28 8.22 17.83
CA GLU A 433 -1.89 8.67 17.93
C GLU A 433 -1.02 7.72 17.09
N GLU A 434 -0.35 8.27 16.08
CA GLU A 434 0.53 7.57 15.15
C GLU A 434 1.97 8.00 15.39
N THR A 435 2.92 7.17 14.99
CA THR A 435 4.35 7.46 15.14
C THR A 435 5.07 7.27 13.81
N ALA A 436 5.81 8.28 13.39
CA ALA A 436 6.74 8.23 12.25
C ALA A 436 8.18 8.43 12.72
N ALA A 437 9.15 8.01 11.91
CA ALA A 437 10.56 8.21 12.21
C ALA A 437 11.34 8.64 10.97
N VAL A 438 12.31 9.53 11.18
CA VAL A 438 13.28 9.95 10.14
C VAL A 438 14.66 9.49 10.57
N TRP A 439 15.34 8.75 9.69
CA TRP A 439 16.75 8.41 9.85
C TRP A 439 17.62 9.48 9.21
N ILE A 440 18.51 10.07 9.99
CA ILE A 440 19.33 11.21 9.60
C ILE A 440 20.80 10.76 9.61
N HIS A 441 21.41 10.76 8.43
CA HIS A 441 22.79 10.33 8.24
C HIS A 441 23.47 11.17 7.15
N GLN A 442 24.79 11.25 7.17
CA GLN A 442 25.55 12.01 6.16
C GLN A 442 25.29 11.55 4.71
N SER A 443 24.87 10.30 4.51
CA SER A 443 24.56 9.78 3.17
C SER A 443 23.22 10.26 2.61
N ASN A 444 22.28 10.69 3.46
CA ASN A 444 20.95 11.12 3.03
C ASN A 444 20.66 12.61 3.32
N ASN A 445 21.41 13.23 4.25
CA ASN A 445 21.32 14.65 4.56
C ASN A 445 22.72 15.33 4.62
N PRO A 446 23.56 15.22 3.56
CA PRO A 446 24.99 15.57 3.61
C PRO A 446 25.28 17.01 4.05
N PHE A 447 24.41 17.96 3.70
CA PHE A 447 24.53 19.39 4.02
C PHE A 447 24.49 19.68 5.53
N LEU A 448 23.87 18.83 6.35
CA LEU A 448 23.84 19.02 7.81
C LEU A 448 25.25 19.02 8.43
N ALA A 449 26.25 18.47 7.73
CA ALA A 449 27.64 18.52 8.15
C ALA A 449 28.20 19.94 8.36
N ASP A 450 27.56 20.96 7.78
CA ASP A 450 27.93 22.36 7.86
C ASP A 450 27.09 23.18 8.87
N HIS A 451 26.13 22.58 9.56
CA HIS A 451 25.39 23.25 10.63
C HIS A 451 25.90 22.76 12.00
N VAL A 452 27.06 23.29 12.39
CA VAL A 452 27.84 22.83 13.54
C VAL A 452 27.94 23.90 14.62
N ILE A 453 27.52 23.57 15.85
CA ILE A 453 27.65 24.43 17.03
C ILE A 453 28.51 23.71 18.06
N GLU A 454 29.59 24.34 18.51
CA GLU A 454 30.53 23.77 19.50
C GLU A 454 31.01 22.34 19.13
N GLY A 455 31.25 22.10 17.84
CA GLY A 455 31.71 20.81 17.32
C GLY A 455 30.63 19.74 17.12
N HIS A 456 29.38 20.03 17.47
CA HIS A 456 28.26 19.10 17.31
C HIS A 456 27.39 19.48 16.10
N VAL A 457 26.98 18.48 15.32
CA VAL A 457 26.02 18.68 14.23
C VAL A 457 24.62 18.87 14.83
N ILE A 458 23.98 20.00 14.53
CA ILE A 458 22.66 20.36 15.06
C ILE A 458 21.64 20.39 13.93
N ALA A 459 20.44 19.85 14.11
CA ALA A 459 19.38 19.97 13.12
C ALA A 459 18.81 21.42 13.09
N PRO A 460 18.86 22.14 11.96
CA PRO A 460 18.29 23.48 11.84
C PRO A 460 16.76 23.48 11.94
N LEU A 461 16.18 24.57 12.46
CA LEU A 461 14.73 24.72 12.60
C LEU A 461 13.98 24.52 11.27
N MET A 462 14.50 25.07 10.17
CA MET A 462 13.88 24.92 8.85
C MET A 462 13.95 23.48 8.33
N MET A 463 14.93 22.70 8.77
CA MET A 463 15.04 21.30 8.38
C MET A 463 14.08 20.41 9.18
N VAL A 464 13.89 20.70 10.46
CA VAL A 464 12.82 20.08 11.25
C VAL A 464 11.45 20.42 10.67
N THR A 465 11.25 21.67 10.26
CA THR A 465 10.02 22.13 9.60
C THR A 465 9.76 21.36 8.31
N GLU A 466 10.78 21.18 7.47
CA GLU A 466 10.68 20.37 6.24
C GLU A 466 10.28 18.91 6.53
N TRP A 467 10.86 18.28 7.56
CA TRP A 467 10.45 16.91 7.93
C TRP A 467 8.99 16.85 8.39
N CYS A 468 8.52 17.84 9.16
CA CYS A 468 7.10 17.95 9.54
C CYS A 468 6.20 18.18 8.32
N LEU A 469 6.59 19.01 7.37
CA LEU A 469 5.85 19.27 6.13
C LEU A 469 5.76 18.01 5.26
N ARG A 470 6.85 17.25 5.12
CA ARG A 470 6.86 15.96 4.42
C ARG A 470 5.93 14.95 5.08
N LEU A 471 5.98 14.85 6.41
CA LEU A 471 5.06 14.00 7.17
C LEU A 471 3.61 14.39 6.85
N ALA A 472 3.28 15.68 6.94
CA ALA A 472 1.92 16.15 6.67
C ALA A 472 1.43 15.87 5.25
N LYS A 473 2.24 16.18 4.22
CA LYS A 473 1.93 15.88 2.80
C LYS A 473 1.72 14.39 2.56
N LYS A 474 2.47 13.55 3.27
CA LYS A 474 2.37 12.09 3.17
C LYS A 474 1.12 11.55 3.88
N THR A 475 0.78 12.10 5.04
CA THR A 475 -0.39 11.69 5.82
C THR A 475 -1.69 12.07 5.11
N CYS A 476 -1.79 13.26 4.51
CA CYS A 476 -2.99 13.69 3.76
C CYS A 476 -2.64 14.16 2.33
N PRO A 477 -2.34 13.22 1.40
CA PRO A 477 -1.90 13.55 0.05
C PRO A 477 -3.00 14.18 -0.83
N GLU A 478 -4.25 14.13 -0.40
CA GLU A 478 -5.40 14.70 -1.11
C GLU A 478 -5.43 16.23 -1.09
N PHE A 479 -4.75 16.87 -0.14
CA PHE A 479 -4.71 18.33 0.01
C PHE A 479 -3.48 18.92 -0.66
N LYS A 480 -3.68 20.02 -1.40
CA LYS A 480 -2.63 20.66 -2.18
C LYS A 480 -1.82 21.67 -1.39
N ASN A 481 -2.46 22.37 -0.46
CA ASN A 481 -1.85 23.42 0.34
C ASN A 481 -1.49 22.89 1.73
N VAL A 482 -0.32 23.29 2.23
CA VAL A 482 0.20 22.89 3.53
C VAL A 482 0.76 24.11 4.25
N THR A 483 0.14 24.46 5.38
CA THR A 483 0.52 25.62 6.19
C THR A 483 0.92 25.16 7.57
N VAL A 484 2.13 25.53 8.02
CA VAL A 484 2.50 25.37 9.44
C VAL A 484 1.81 26.48 10.21
N THR A 485 0.93 26.16 11.14
CA THR A 485 0.15 27.12 11.96
C THR A 485 0.71 27.31 13.36
N SER A 486 1.69 26.48 13.75
CA SER A 486 2.58 26.75 14.87
C SER A 486 3.82 25.86 14.78
N MET A 487 4.96 26.40 15.21
CA MET A 487 6.19 25.65 15.43
C MET A 487 6.84 26.14 16.72
N SER A 488 7.11 25.23 17.66
CA SER A 488 7.73 25.54 18.96
C SER A 488 8.99 24.72 19.16
N VAL A 489 10.07 25.38 19.59
CA VAL A 489 11.36 24.76 19.91
C VAL A 489 11.57 24.78 21.42
N TYR A 490 11.65 23.60 22.03
CA TYR A 490 11.92 23.44 23.46
C TYR A 490 13.39 23.11 23.73
N LYS A 491 14.04 22.37 22.82
CA LYS A 491 15.46 22.04 22.84
C LYS A 491 15.95 21.68 21.44
N GLY A 492 17.12 22.19 21.05
CA GLY A 492 17.76 21.81 19.78
C GLY A 492 18.07 20.32 19.71
N ILE A 493 18.07 19.77 18.49
CA ILE A 493 18.39 18.36 18.23
C ILE A 493 19.88 18.26 17.91
N VAL A 494 20.63 17.57 18.77
CA VAL A 494 22.03 17.19 18.53
C VAL A 494 22.05 15.85 17.81
N LEU A 495 22.81 15.74 16.72
CA LEU A 495 22.92 14.53 15.91
C LEU A 495 24.24 13.81 16.19
N ASP A 496 24.28 13.09 17.32
CA ASP A 496 25.49 12.47 17.87
C ASP A 496 26.04 11.32 17.01
N ASN A 497 25.18 10.65 16.23
CA ASN A 497 25.55 9.50 15.41
C ASN A 497 25.54 9.80 13.90
N TYR A 498 25.33 11.05 13.50
CA TYR A 498 25.14 11.51 12.11
C TYR A 498 26.17 10.96 11.10
N ARG A 499 27.44 10.88 11.51
CA ARG A 499 28.55 10.40 10.65
C ARG A 499 28.82 8.89 10.77
N ARG A 500 28.16 8.20 11.71
CA ARG A 500 28.39 6.79 12.05
C ARG A 500 27.22 5.92 11.65
N THR A 501 26.27 5.71 12.56
CA THR A 501 25.09 4.86 12.35
C THR A 501 23.88 5.67 11.88
N GLY A 502 23.98 6.99 11.93
CA GLY A 502 22.87 7.92 11.79
C GLY A 502 22.02 7.99 13.06
N ASP A 503 21.25 9.06 13.17
CA ASP A 503 20.33 9.34 14.27
C ASP A 503 18.89 9.08 13.82
N ILE A 504 18.05 8.58 14.72
CA ILE A 504 16.62 8.38 14.46
C ILE A 504 15.84 9.42 15.24
N LEU A 505 15.08 10.24 14.52
CA LEU A 505 14.17 11.22 15.11
C LEU A 505 12.73 10.74 14.98
N THR A 506 12.03 10.63 16.10
CA THR A 506 10.65 10.12 16.16
C THR A 506 9.65 11.25 16.27
N PHE A 507 8.57 11.16 15.51
CA PHE A 507 7.47 12.11 15.38
C PHE A 507 6.19 11.41 15.83
N ASP A 508 5.66 11.79 16.99
CA ASP A 508 4.33 11.37 17.42
C ASP A 508 3.32 12.37 16.87
N TYR A 509 2.27 11.91 16.20
CA TYR A 509 1.30 12.80 15.58
C TYR A 509 -0.14 12.30 15.67
N THR A 510 -1.08 13.24 15.57
CA THR A 510 -2.51 12.96 15.48
C THR A 510 -3.08 13.69 14.29
N THR A 511 -4.02 13.05 13.60
CA THR A 511 -4.67 13.61 12.41
C THR A 511 -6.16 13.80 12.68
N SER A 512 -6.66 15.03 12.47
CA SER A 512 -8.08 15.33 12.46
C SER A 512 -8.51 15.72 11.05
N ARG A 513 -9.34 14.88 10.42
CA ARG A 513 -9.80 15.08 9.04
C ARG A 513 -11.22 15.62 9.00
N GLN A 514 -11.43 16.60 8.13
CA GLN A 514 -12.73 17.10 7.69
C GLN A 514 -12.84 16.96 6.17
N ARG A 515 -14.01 17.26 5.61
CA ARG A 515 -14.28 17.09 4.17
C ARG A 515 -13.35 17.92 3.27
N GLU A 516 -12.98 19.12 3.71
CA GLU A 516 -12.23 20.09 2.90
C GLU A 516 -10.89 20.51 3.52
N SER A 517 -10.57 19.98 4.71
CA SER A 517 -9.34 20.31 5.42
C SER A 517 -8.89 19.20 6.36
N ALA A 518 -7.61 19.20 6.73
CA ALA A 518 -7.08 18.38 7.80
C ALA A 518 -6.16 19.19 8.73
N VAL A 519 -6.07 18.77 9.98
CA VAL A 519 -5.13 19.31 10.96
C VAL A 519 -4.28 18.17 11.51
N ILE A 520 -2.96 18.37 11.50
CA ILE A 520 -1.99 17.42 12.06
C ILE A 520 -1.25 18.10 13.20
N ASN A 521 -1.30 17.50 14.39
CA ASN A 521 -0.48 17.93 15.54
C ASN A 521 0.70 16.97 15.67
N ILE A 522 1.91 17.50 15.69
CA ILE A 522 3.16 16.74 15.70
C ILE A 522 3.95 17.09 16.98
N THR A 523 4.46 16.08 17.66
CA THR A 523 5.39 16.20 18.78
C THR A 523 6.64 15.40 18.48
N ILE A 524 7.80 16.04 18.54
CA ILE A 524 9.10 15.39 18.38
C ILE A 524 9.70 15.22 19.77
N LYS A 525 10.03 13.99 20.16
CA LYS A 525 10.58 13.67 21.48
C LYS A 525 12.03 13.22 21.37
N GLY A 526 12.84 13.62 22.36
CA GLY A 526 14.23 13.19 22.50
C GLY A 526 14.38 12.03 23.48
N GLU A 527 15.62 11.74 23.85
CA GLU A 527 15.93 10.82 24.94
C GLU A 527 15.14 11.22 26.22
N GLU A 528 14.64 10.22 26.95
CA GLU A 528 13.77 10.38 28.13
C GLU A 528 12.34 10.92 27.87
N LYS A 529 11.84 10.85 26.64
CA LYS A 529 10.48 11.32 26.24
C LYS A 529 10.25 12.82 26.41
N ARG A 530 11.30 13.62 26.55
CA ARG A 530 11.18 15.08 26.63
C ARG A 530 10.84 15.64 25.24
N THR A 531 9.83 16.49 25.17
CA THR A 531 9.49 17.19 23.91
C THR A 531 10.63 18.12 23.51
N LEU A 532 11.12 17.94 22.28
CA LEU A 532 12.12 18.79 21.63
C LEU A 532 11.44 19.86 20.78
N TYR A 533 10.45 19.43 19.98
CA TYR A 533 9.66 20.29 19.10
C TYR A 533 8.18 19.94 19.16
N ALA A 534 7.32 20.92 18.92
CA ALA A 534 5.90 20.70 18.64
C ALA A 534 5.47 21.56 17.47
N ALA A 535 4.68 20.99 16.56
CA ALA A 535 4.16 21.67 15.39
C ALA A 535 2.67 21.38 15.19
N GLN A 536 1.96 22.34 14.63
CA GLN A 536 0.62 22.14 14.09
C GLN A 536 0.64 22.51 12.61
N ILE A 537 0.06 21.65 11.77
CA ILE A 537 -0.01 21.82 10.33
C ILE A 537 -1.46 21.72 9.88
N ASN A 538 -1.91 22.72 9.13
CA ASN A 538 -3.20 22.71 8.45
C ASN A 538 -2.98 22.37 6.97
N LEU A 539 -3.86 21.51 6.46
CA LEU A 539 -3.90 21.11 5.05
C LEU A 539 -5.29 21.42 4.48
N ASP A 540 -5.31 22.00 3.28
CA ASP A 540 -6.52 22.36 2.56
C ASP A 540 -6.26 22.42 1.04
N ASN A 541 -7.24 22.87 0.26
CA ASN A 541 -7.14 22.99 -1.19
C ASN A 541 -7.03 24.44 -1.69
N GLU A 542 -7.09 25.44 -0.80
CA GLU A 542 -7.11 26.84 -1.17
C GLU A 542 -5.82 27.52 -0.75
N LEU A 543 -5.05 28.01 -1.72
CA LEU A 543 -3.88 28.81 -1.41
C LEU A 543 -4.32 30.17 -0.82
N PRO A 544 -3.83 30.55 0.37
CA PRO A 544 -4.11 31.86 0.91
C PRO A 544 -3.49 32.96 0.03
N ILE A 545 -4.11 34.14 0.03
CA ILE A 545 -3.60 35.30 -0.70
C ILE A 545 -2.49 35.96 0.14
N PRO A 546 -1.29 36.24 -0.42
CA PRO A 546 -0.24 36.95 0.29
C PRO A 546 -0.72 38.32 0.79
N LEU A 547 -0.41 38.65 2.04
CA LEU A 547 -0.73 39.97 2.60
C LEU A 547 0.09 41.07 1.93
N ILE A 548 -0.46 42.27 1.77
CA ILE A 548 0.34 43.43 1.32
C ILE A 548 1.18 43.92 2.49
N GLN A 549 2.50 44.00 2.29
CA GLN A 549 3.44 44.53 3.27
C GLN A 549 4.15 45.75 2.69
N VAL A 550 4.29 46.80 3.49
CA VAL A 550 5.01 48.03 3.09
C VAL A 550 6.39 47.97 3.71
N SER A 551 7.42 47.96 2.87
CA SER A 551 8.81 47.98 3.32
C SER A 551 9.22 49.42 3.67
N PRO A 552 9.78 49.66 4.88
CA PRO A 552 10.25 50.99 5.25
C PRO A 552 11.52 51.36 4.47
N SER A 553 11.90 52.63 4.50
CA SER A 553 13.20 53.06 3.99
C SER A 553 14.32 52.39 4.82
N LEU A 554 15.30 51.81 4.15
CA LEU A 554 16.43 51.11 4.75
C LEU A 554 17.73 51.92 4.55
N GLU A 555 18.62 51.87 5.53
CA GLU A 555 19.99 52.35 5.40
C GLU A 555 20.89 51.22 4.86
N ASP A 556 22.03 51.57 4.26
CA ASP A 556 22.97 50.57 3.73
C ASP A 556 23.50 49.64 4.83
N TRP A 557 23.44 48.34 4.58
CA TRP A 557 24.02 47.34 5.47
C TRP A 557 25.42 46.94 4.99
N ASN A 558 26.42 47.71 5.43
CA ASN A 558 27.82 47.60 4.98
C ASN A 558 28.61 46.37 5.49
N TRP A 559 27.95 45.25 5.79
CA TRP A 559 28.64 44.00 6.16
C TRP A 559 28.72 43.09 4.94
N ASP A 560 29.91 42.57 4.66
CA ASP A 560 30.14 41.60 3.59
C ASP A 560 30.19 40.15 4.12
N GLN A 561 30.42 39.17 3.24
CA GLN A 561 30.49 37.77 3.66
C GLN A 561 31.63 37.47 4.64
N GLN A 562 32.74 38.22 4.62
CA GLN A 562 33.86 38.04 5.55
C GLN A 562 33.52 38.61 6.94
N ASP A 563 32.69 39.65 6.98
CA ASP A 563 32.11 40.18 8.22
C ASP A 563 31.07 39.24 8.85
N ILE A 564 30.45 38.35 8.06
CA ILE A 564 29.37 37.45 8.49
C ILE A 564 29.91 36.06 8.87
N TYR A 565 30.69 35.42 7.98
CA TYR A 565 31.17 34.06 8.14
C TYR A 565 32.71 34.01 8.24
N PRO A 566 33.30 33.26 9.19
CA PRO A 566 32.67 32.55 10.31
C PRO A 566 32.53 33.42 11.57
N SER A 567 32.78 34.72 11.47
CA SER A 567 32.98 35.64 12.59
C SER A 567 31.70 35.88 13.41
N ARG A 568 30.53 35.90 12.78
CA ARG A 568 29.22 36.14 13.43
C ARG A 568 28.30 34.93 13.40
N LEU A 569 28.42 34.11 12.36
CA LEU A 569 27.60 32.90 12.16
C LEU A 569 28.47 31.65 12.11
N PHE A 570 27.97 30.56 12.70
CA PHE A 570 28.66 29.26 12.80
C PHE A 570 28.51 28.35 11.55
N HIS A 571 27.76 28.81 10.54
CA HIS A 571 27.38 28.04 9.37
C HIS A 571 28.57 27.78 8.42
N GLY A 572 28.73 26.52 7.99
CA GLY A 572 29.69 26.07 6.98
C GLY A 572 29.19 26.27 5.54
N GLU A 573 29.95 25.78 4.56
CA GLU A 573 29.82 26.14 3.14
C GLU A 573 28.41 25.97 2.57
N THR A 574 27.72 24.86 2.85
CA THR A 574 26.38 24.62 2.30
C THR A 574 25.29 25.55 2.86
N PHE A 575 25.53 26.18 4.02
CA PHE A 575 24.62 27.12 4.66
C PHE A 575 25.02 28.60 4.49
N LYS A 576 26.09 28.90 3.75
CA LYS A 576 26.49 30.27 3.40
C LYS A 576 25.60 30.86 2.30
N VAL A 577 24.34 31.13 2.66
CA VAL A 577 23.30 31.52 1.70
C VAL A 577 23.09 33.03 1.59
N ILE A 578 23.72 33.86 2.44
CA ILE A 578 23.60 35.32 2.33
C ILE A 578 24.49 35.83 1.19
N ASP A 579 23.88 36.20 0.05
CA ASP A 579 24.54 36.76 -1.14
C ASP A 579 24.93 38.22 -0.87
N GLN A 580 23.99 39.00 -0.32
CA GLN A 580 24.16 40.43 -0.06
C GLN A 580 23.20 40.90 1.03
N LEU A 581 23.69 41.67 2.01
CA LEU A 581 22.84 42.44 2.91
C LEU A 581 22.51 43.78 2.23
N GLU A 582 21.26 43.99 1.86
CA GLU A 582 20.86 45.13 1.01
C GLU A 582 20.44 46.35 1.82
N GLY A 583 19.91 46.15 3.04
CA GLY A 583 19.56 47.28 3.89
C GLY A 583 19.11 46.91 5.29
N PHE A 584 19.27 47.84 6.21
CA PHE A 584 18.95 47.70 7.64
C PHE A 584 18.23 48.94 8.18
N ALA A 585 17.25 48.70 9.03
CA ALA A 585 16.64 49.65 9.95
C ALA A 585 16.30 48.91 11.26
N PRO A 586 16.17 49.61 12.41
CA PRO A 586 15.85 48.94 13.68
C PRO A 586 14.58 48.07 13.65
N SER A 587 13.63 48.37 12.76
CA SER A 587 12.37 47.63 12.62
C SER A 587 12.26 46.80 11.33
N ALA A 588 13.28 46.79 10.46
CA ALA A 588 13.22 46.06 9.20
C ALA A 588 14.59 45.79 8.59
N CYS A 589 14.72 44.69 7.85
CA CYS A 589 15.95 44.32 7.17
C CYS A 589 15.65 43.74 5.80
N ARG A 590 16.58 43.85 4.87
CA ARG A 590 16.47 43.25 3.54
C ARG A 590 17.79 42.61 3.14
N ALA A 591 17.72 41.38 2.65
CA ALA A 591 18.89 40.67 2.17
C ALA A 591 18.56 39.82 0.95
N LYS A 592 19.53 39.72 0.04
CA LYS A 592 19.52 38.78 -1.05
C LYS A 592 20.19 37.49 -0.61
N LEU A 593 19.51 36.38 -0.85
CA LEU A 593 19.91 35.04 -0.50
C LEU A 593 20.15 34.23 -1.79
N ARG A 594 21.18 33.40 -1.78
CA ARG A 594 21.56 32.53 -2.89
C ARG A 594 22.11 31.21 -2.37
N VAL A 595 21.57 30.11 -2.90
CA VAL A 595 22.10 28.78 -2.60
C VAL A 595 23.49 28.62 -3.26
N PRO A 596 24.46 27.92 -2.66
CA PRO A 596 25.72 27.58 -3.33
C PRO A 596 25.47 26.89 -4.67
N LYS A 597 26.26 27.24 -5.71
CA LYS A 597 26.06 26.74 -7.09
C LYS A 597 26.03 25.22 -7.19
N GLU A 598 26.80 24.54 -6.34
CA GLU A 598 26.88 23.08 -6.27
C GLU A 598 25.56 22.41 -5.86
N LEU A 599 24.66 23.16 -5.22
CA LEU A 599 23.38 22.67 -4.72
C LEU A 599 22.19 23.13 -5.58
N TYR A 600 22.44 23.74 -6.75
CA TYR A 600 21.36 24.19 -7.63
C TYR A 600 20.43 23.05 -8.05
N GLY A 601 19.12 23.29 -7.94
CA GLY A 601 18.09 22.30 -8.27
C GLY A 601 17.91 21.19 -7.22
N ASN A 602 18.62 21.27 -6.07
CA ASN A 602 18.37 20.38 -4.95
C ASN A 602 16.98 20.66 -4.36
N ALA A 603 16.23 19.60 -4.01
CA ALA A 603 14.89 19.70 -3.42
C ALA A 603 14.86 20.51 -2.09
N LEU A 604 16.01 20.68 -1.43
CA LEU A 604 16.14 21.42 -0.18
C LEU A 604 16.61 22.87 -0.34
N SER A 605 16.84 23.33 -1.58
CA SER A 605 17.33 24.69 -1.88
C SER A 605 16.49 25.78 -1.20
N THR A 606 15.16 25.65 -1.27
CA THR A 606 14.22 26.58 -0.65
C THR A 606 14.37 26.63 0.88
N MET A 607 14.58 25.48 1.54
CA MET A 607 14.71 25.40 3.00
C MET A 607 16.04 25.99 3.49
N LEU A 608 17.12 25.87 2.69
CA LEU A 608 18.38 26.56 2.97
C LEU A 608 18.22 28.08 2.87
N LEU A 609 17.45 28.57 1.89
CA LEU A 609 17.16 30.01 1.78
C LEU A 609 16.25 30.49 2.92
N PHE A 610 15.28 29.70 3.37
CA PHE A 610 14.47 30.06 4.53
C PHE A 610 15.30 30.13 5.81
N ASP A 611 16.27 29.22 5.96
CA ASP A 611 17.26 29.29 7.04
C ASP A 611 18.09 30.59 6.94
N GLY A 612 18.46 31.00 5.72
CA GLY A 612 19.09 32.30 5.46
C GLY A 612 18.30 33.50 6.00
N GLY A 613 16.96 33.45 5.98
CA GLY A 613 16.13 34.47 6.63
C GLY A 613 16.33 34.51 8.15
N ILE A 614 16.46 33.35 8.80
CA ILE A 614 16.78 33.26 10.23
C ILE A 614 18.19 33.77 10.51
N GLN A 615 19.16 33.45 9.65
CA GLN A 615 20.52 33.99 9.74
C GLN A 615 20.54 35.52 9.68
N VAL A 616 19.74 36.13 8.80
CA VAL A 616 19.59 37.59 8.73
C VAL A 616 18.95 38.16 10.00
N ALA A 617 17.99 37.45 10.61
CA ALA A 617 17.41 37.84 11.90
C ALA A 617 18.47 37.84 13.03
N ILE A 618 19.36 36.84 13.07
CA ILE A 618 20.49 36.79 14.02
C ILE A 618 21.40 38.00 13.83
N LEU A 619 21.78 38.32 12.60
CA LEU A 619 22.62 39.47 12.27
C LEU A 619 21.94 40.80 12.60
N ALA A 620 20.62 40.91 12.39
CA ALA A 620 19.85 42.10 12.72
C ALA A 620 19.83 42.35 14.24
N MET A 621 19.64 41.30 15.03
CA MET A 621 19.72 41.36 16.49
C MET A 621 21.13 41.75 16.95
N GLU A 622 22.17 41.18 16.35
CA GLU A 622 23.55 41.55 16.67
C GLU A 622 23.83 43.02 16.37
N LYS A 623 23.39 43.52 15.21
CA LYS A 623 23.58 44.92 14.83
C LYS A 623 22.83 45.88 15.75
N GLN A 624 21.65 45.48 16.24
CA GLN A 624 20.82 46.30 17.12
C GLN A 624 21.27 46.24 18.60
N MET A 625 21.72 45.08 19.08
CA MET A 625 21.90 44.78 20.50
C MET A 625 23.36 44.46 20.89
N GLY A 626 24.26 44.31 19.90
CA GLY A 626 25.68 44.06 20.10
C GLY A 626 26.05 42.63 20.51
N ASN A 627 25.13 41.67 20.38
CA ASN A 627 25.37 40.26 20.70
C ASN A 627 24.82 39.33 19.60
N SER A 628 25.68 38.47 19.04
CA SER A 628 25.33 37.46 18.03
C SER A 628 24.71 36.20 18.61
N SER A 629 24.83 35.96 19.91
CA SER A 629 24.32 34.74 20.57
C SER A 629 22.80 34.76 20.70
N SER A 630 22.11 34.37 19.64
CA SER A 630 20.66 34.22 19.61
C SER A 630 20.23 32.90 18.97
N LEU A 631 19.09 32.36 19.42
CA LEU A 631 18.52 31.10 18.93
C LEU A 631 17.03 31.27 18.64
N PRO A 632 16.51 30.59 17.61
CA PRO A 632 15.08 30.58 17.35
C PRO A 632 14.35 29.67 18.35
N LEU A 633 13.24 30.16 18.90
CA LEU A 633 12.32 29.43 19.78
C LEU A 633 11.10 28.89 19.04
N GLY A 634 10.99 29.15 17.73
CA GLY A 634 9.88 28.74 16.88
C GLY A 634 9.24 29.91 16.15
N PHE A 635 8.10 29.67 15.50
CA PHE A 635 7.37 30.68 14.75
C PHE A 635 5.86 30.44 14.79
N ARG A 636 5.08 31.49 14.50
CA ARG A 636 3.61 31.43 14.50
C ARG A 636 3.08 30.74 13.27
N SER A 637 3.55 31.09 12.08
CA SER A 637 3.13 30.38 10.88
C SER A 637 4.18 30.43 9.77
N LEU A 638 4.17 29.41 8.92
CA LEU A 638 4.88 29.39 7.65
C LEU A 638 3.89 29.00 6.55
N THR A 639 3.71 29.87 5.57
CA THR A 639 2.82 29.69 4.42
C THR A 639 3.63 29.77 3.15
N MET A 640 3.51 28.77 2.27
CA MET A 640 4.16 28.74 0.97
C MET A 640 3.11 28.98 -0.12
N TYR A 641 3.37 29.92 -1.02
CA TYR A 641 2.44 30.31 -2.09
C TYR A 641 2.81 29.72 -3.45
N ALA A 642 4.04 29.21 -3.59
CA ALA A 642 4.55 28.55 -4.80
C ALA A 642 5.40 27.33 -4.43
N ASP A 643 5.31 26.26 -5.22
CA ASP A 643 6.04 24.99 -5.04
C ASP A 643 7.27 24.91 -5.98
N GLU A 644 7.90 26.05 -6.25
CA GLU A 644 9.05 26.13 -7.17
C GLU A 644 10.37 26.04 -6.41
N SER A 645 11.25 25.13 -6.84
CA SER A 645 12.63 25.11 -6.37
C SER A 645 13.37 26.33 -6.92
N THR A 646 13.76 27.23 -6.02
CA THR A 646 14.50 28.44 -6.37
C THR A 646 15.89 28.42 -5.77
N ASN A 647 16.82 29.05 -6.49
CA ASN A 647 18.21 29.19 -6.08
C ASN A 647 18.52 30.59 -5.52
N VAL A 648 17.59 31.55 -5.67
CA VAL A 648 17.75 32.95 -5.26
C VAL A 648 16.44 33.46 -4.70
N LEU A 649 16.51 34.08 -3.52
CA LEU A 649 15.39 34.77 -2.90
C LEU A 649 15.85 36.11 -2.33
N ILE A 650 14.94 37.07 -2.27
CA ILE A 650 15.08 38.25 -1.42
C ILE A 650 14.29 37.95 -0.15
N CYS A 651 14.89 38.13 1.02
CA CYS A 651 14.17 38.11 2.28
C CYS A 651 14.00 39.53 2.82
N GLU A 652 12.78 39.84 3.25
CA GLU A 652 12.41 41.09 3.90
C GLU A 652 11.90 40.79 5.31
N LEU A 653 12.59 41.29 6.30
CA LEU A 653 12.24 41.11 7.70
C LEU A 653 11.56 42.37 8.23
N SER A 654 10.53 42.20 9.05
CA SER A 654 9.90 43.28 9.80
C SER A 654 9.71 42.90 11.26
N LEU A 655 10.13 43.77 12.17
CA LEU A 655 10.03 43.55 13.61
C LEU A 655 8.57 43.67 14.07
N ILE A 656 8.08 42.66 14.77
CA ILE A 656 6.78 42.67 15.45
C ILE A 656 6.93 43.25 16.85
N SER A 657 7.89 42.72 17.61
CA SER A 657 8.18 43.15 18.97
C SER A 657 9.63 42.87 19.34
N SER A 658 10.17 43.65 20.28
CA SER A 658 11.52 43.45 20.82
C SER A 658 11.51 43.74 22.31
N GLY A 659 12.20 42.91 23.08
CA GLY A 659 12.50 43.10 24.51
C GLY A 659 14.01 43.01 24.77
N GLU A 660 14.43 43.00 26.03
CA GLU A 660 15.85 42.96 26.42
C GLU A 660 16.59 41.69 25.97
N LYS A 661 15.88 40.57 25.80
CA LYS A 661 16.45 39.26 25.46
C LYS A 661 15.68 38.52 24.38
N ASN A 662 14.67 39.15 23.78
CA ASN A 662 13.83 38.50 22.78
C ASN A 662 13.44 39.47 21.66
N ALA A 663 13.17 38.91 20.49
CA ALA A 663 12.60 39.63 19.37
C ALA A 663 11.65 38.70 18.61
N GLU A 664 10.58 39.26 18.06
CA GLU A 664 9.66 38.55 17.17
C GLU A 664 9.67 39.23 15.80
N TRP A 665 9.93 38.47 14.74
CA TRP A 665 10.07 38.96 13.37
C TRP A 665 9.06 38.31 12.42
N ASN A 666 8.59 39.04 11.42
CA ASN A 666 8.05 38.44 10.20
C ASN A 666 9.16 38.40 9.16
N ILE A 667 9.16 37.37 8.32
CA ILE A 667 10.07 37.21 7.19
C ILE A 667 9.24 36.91 5.95
N ARG A 668 9.40 37.73 4.93
CA ARG A 668 8.82 37.53 3.61
C ARG A 668 9.90 37.11 2.63
N PHE A 669 9.62 36.09 1.83
CA PHE A 669 10.51 35.58 0.80
C PHE A 669 9.95 35.89 -0.59
N ILE A 670 10.74 36.54 -1.42
CA ILE A 670 10.35 37.06 -2.74
C ILE A 670 11.33 36.54 -3.79
N ASP A 671 10.84 36.14 -4.96
CA ASP A 671 11.70 35.75 -6.09
C ASP A 671 12.26 36.97 -6.86
N THR A 672 13.01 36.71 -7.93
CA THR A 672 13.58 37.77 -8.78
C THR A 672 12.54 38.49 -9.65
N ASP A 673 11.34 37.93 -9.80
CA ASP A 673 10.21 38.51 -10.52
C ASP A 673 9.23 39.26 -9.59
N ASN A 674 9.65 39.47 -8.34
CA ASN A 674 8.89 40.16 -7.30
C ASN A 674 7.61 39.42 -6.86
N ARG A 675 7.57 38.10 -7.02
CA ARG A 675 6.48 37.23 -6.53
C ARG A 675 6.78 36.75 -5.12
N VAL A 676 5.77 36.76 -4.26
CA VAL A 676 5.89 36.24 -2.89
C VAL A 676 5.89 34.71 -2.95
N ILE A 677 6.99 34.10 -2.49
CA ILE A 677 7.17 32.64 -2.46
C ILE A 677 6.68 32.07 -1.13
N ALA A 678 7.01 32.74 -0.01
CA ALA A 678 6.56 32.33 1.31
C ALA A 678 6.54 33.50 2.30
N ASP A 679 5.69 33.38 3.31
CA ASP A 679 5.71 34.23 4.50
C ASP A 679 5.91 33.37 5.75
N LEU A 680 6.89 33.73 6.58
CA LEU A 680 7.11 33.21 7.92
C LEU A 680 6.74 34.30 8.92
N PHE A 681 5.63 34.12 9.63
CA PHE A 681 5.14 35.08 10.61
C PHE A 681 5.55 34.69 12.03
N GLY A 682 5.96 35.69 12.81
CA GLY A 682 6.19 35.53 14.24
C GLY A 682 7.37 34.66 14.62
N LEU A 683 8.49 34.73 13.90
CA LEU A 683 9.75 34.10 14.29
C LEU A 683 10.20 34.63 15.64
N LYS A 684 10.20 33.78 16.67
CA LYS A 684 10.63 34.13 18.01
C LYS A 684 12.10 33.84 18.17
N MET A 685 12.88 34.86 18.51
CA MET A 685 14.31 34.77 18.78
C MET A 685 14.58 35.07 20.25
N PHE A 686 15.56 34.37 20.83
CA PHE A 686 16.02 34.58 22.20
C PHE A 686 17.53 34.74 22.26
N MET A 687 18.00 35.75 23.00
CA MET A 687 19.43 35.97 23.23
C MET A 687 19.89 35.26 24.50
N TYR A 688 20.99 34.54 24.39
CA TYR A 688 21.70 33.95 25.51
C TYR A 688 23.02 34.70 25.75
N LYS A 689 23.53 34.60 26.97
CA LYS A 689 24.78 35.24 27.40
C LYS A 689 25.92 34.25 27.33
#